data_AF-A0A5B0FB93-F1
#
_entry.id   AF-A0A5B0FB93-F1
#
_cell.length_a   1.000
_cell.length_b   1.000
_cell.length_c   1.000
_cell.angle_alpha   90.00
_cell.angle_beta   90.00
_cell.angle_gamma   90.00
#
_symmetry.space_group_name_H-M   'P 1'
#
loop_
_entity.id
_entity.type
_entity.pdbx_description
1 polymer ?
#
loop_
_entity_poly.entity_id
_entity_poly.type
_entity_poly.pdbx_seq_one_letter_code
_entity_poly.pdbx_strand_id
1 'polypeptide(L)'
;MKRVLTVLALLLVALAIGVGGYVYSKQPTRQGQVTLNNLQGSVTVRYDERGVPHIRAENETDLYRALGYVHAQDRLFQMEAMRRLARGELAEVLGPKLVDTDKLFRSLRIRERAESYVAALDRQSPAWKALQAYLDGINQYQDTHAAPVEFDVLGIHKRPFTAEDTISVAGYMAYSFAAAFRTEPLLTFVRDELGPEYLNIFDLDWQPKGVLVKARSKQGPALAAGDWQDLNALARLSEQALADNGLPQFEGSNAWAISGNRSKSGKPLLAGDPHIRFSVPSVWYEAQLSAPGFELYGHHQALVPFAFLGHNLDFGWSLTMFQNDDLDLIAEKVNPDNPNQVWYRGKWVDMVKTEQQIAVKGQAPVTLTLRQSPHGPIINDALGPAAGKTPVAMWWAFLETPNPILEGFYQLNRADTLAKARAAAAKVQAPGLNIVYANAKGDIGWWASALLPKRAAGVKPGFILDGSTNQPDKEGFYPFSANPQEENPARGYIVSANFQPVSPTGMEIPGYYNLSDRGQQLNRQLSDKSVKWDNDANQKLQLGTTTAYGPRLLAPLLPVLRDVVSDPAELKLVEQLAQWPGDYPLSSISATVFNQFLFNLTDATLHDELGNDFFETLLSTRVIDAALPRLAASADSPWWDNRNTPARETRADTVKVAWQASIAHLKTVLGPDFAQWQWGKVHTLTHGHPLGAQKPLDRIFNVGPFDAPGTHEVPNNLSARIGPAPWPVTYGPSTRRLIDFADPAHSLTINPVGQSGVPFDSHYEDQAEAYVEGMYMQAHFSDEEVTANTRSTLKLLPAR
;
A
#
# COMPACT_ATOMS: atom_id res chain seq x y z
N MET A 1 -14.80 6.92 57.06
CA MET A 1 -13.67 7.21 56.15
C MET A 1 -12.68 6.06 56.01
N LYS A 2 -11.94 5.63 57.06
CA LYS A 2 -10.94 4.55 56.96
C LYS A 2 -11.46 3.22 56.38
N ARG A 3 -12.61 2.70 56.85
CA ARG A 3 -13.22 1.46 56.32
C ARG A 3 -13.61 1.55 54.84
N VAL A 4 -14.12 2.71 54.41
CA VAL A 4 -14.48 2.96 53.00
C VAL A 4 -13.23 2.97 52.11
N LEU A 5 -12.15 3.61 52.57
CA LEU A 5 -10.87 3.61 51.86
C LEU A 5 -10.25 2.20 51.79
N THR A 6 -10.35 1.39 52.85
CA THR A 6 -9.89 0.00 52.83
C THR A 6 -10.69 -0.86 51.85
N VAL A 7 -12.02 -0.72 51.83
CA VAL A 7 -12.87 -1.45 50.88
C VAL A 7 -12.57 -1.02 49.45
N LEU A 8 -12.43 0.28 49.18
CA LEU A 8 -12.04 0.79 47.87
C LEU A 8 -10.66 0.26 47.44
N ALA A 9 -9.68 0.24 48.35
CA ALA A 9 -8.36 -0.32 48.07
C ALA A 9 -8.44 -1.82 47.73
N LEU A 10 -9.21 -2.60 48.49
CA LEU A 10 -9.40 -4.03 48.20
C LEU A 10 -10.12 -4.27 46.87
N LEU A 11 -11.11 -3.45 46.52
CA LEU A 11 -11.79 -3.51 45.22
C LEU A 11 -10.86 -3.17 44.07
N LEU A 12 -10.00 -2.15 44.23
CA LEU A 12 -8.99 -1.80 43.23
C LEU A 12 -7.95 -2.91 43.04
N VAL A 13 -7.49 -3.55 44.12
CA VAL A 13 -6.59 -4.70 44.05
C VAL A 13 -7.26 -5.88 43.36
N ALA A 14 -8.50 -6.21 43.72
CA ALA A 14 -9.25 -7.29 43.08
C ALA A 14 -9.47 -7.01 41.58
N LEU A 15 -9.80 -5.77 41.21
CA LEU A 15 -9.91 -5.34 39.82
C LEU A 15 -8.58 -5.47 39.08
N ALA A 16 -7.47 -5.03 39.68
CA ALA A 16 -6.14 -5.14 39.09
C ALA A 16 -5.73 -6.61 38.86
N ILE A 17 -6.01 -7.49 39.82
CA ILE A 17 -5.78 -8.95 39.67
C ILE A 17 -6.67 -9.52 38.56
N GLY A 18 -7.94 -9.12 38.49
CA GLY A 18 -8.86 -9.58 37.46
C GLY A 18 -8.45 -9.14 36.05
N VAL A 19 -8.10 -7.86 35.88
CA VAL A 19 -7.59 -7.31 34.62
C VAL A 19 -6.25 -7.94 34.25
N GLY A 20 -5.33 -8.09 35.20
CA GLY A 20 -4.04 -8.74 34.99
C GLY A 20 -4.18 -10.19 34.54
N GLY A 21 -5.05 -10.97 35.19
CA GLY A 21 -5.34 -12.34 34.79
C GLY A 21 -6.01 -12.44 33.41
N TYR A 22 -6.91 -11.51 33.10
CA TYR A 22 -7.52 -11.41 31.78
C TYR A 22 -6.47 -11.13 30.69
N VAL A 23 -5.65 -10.08 30.85
CA VAL A 23 -4.59 -9.73 29.89
C VAL A 23 -3.59 -10.88 29.74
N TYR A 24 -3.15 -11.49 30.84
CA TYR A 24 -2.23 -12.63 30.83
C TYR A 24 -2.79 -13.81 30.03
N SER A 25 -4.09 -14.09 30.14
CA SER A 25 -4.74 -15.18 29.39
C SER A 25 -4.75 -14.98 27.87
N LYS A 26 -4.50 -13.75 27.39
CA LYS A 26 -4.45 -13.41 25.97
C LYS A 26 -3.03 -13.40 25.40
N GLN A 27 -2.00 -13.54 26.24
CA GLN A 27 -0.61 -13.43 25.80
C GLN A 27 -0.17 -14.65 24.96
N PRO A 28 0.75 -14.46 24.00
CA PRO A 28 1.36 -15.53 23.22
C PRO A 28 1.99 -16.64 24.08
N THR A 29 1.86 -17.90 23.66
CA THR A 29 2.51 -19.06 24.30
C THR A 29 3.81 -19.41 23.58
N ARG A 30 4.88 -18.68 23.87
CA ARG A 30 6.21 -18.86 23.21
C ARG A 30 7.13 -19.89 23.86
N GLN A 31 6.67 -20.54 24.94
CA GLN A 31 7.48 -21.50 25.69
C GLN A 31 6.70 -22.77 26.04
N GLY A 32 7.42 -23.90 26.13
CA GLY A 32 6.88 -25.16 26.61
C GLY A 32 6.57 -26.14 25.49
N GLN A 33 5.53 -26.96 25.68
CA GLN A 33 5.11 -27.98 24.73
C GLN A 33 3.61 -27.87 24.46
N VAL A 34 3.23 -27.90 23.18
CA VAL A 34 1.84 -27.93 22.74
C VAL A 34 1.66 -29.12 21.81
N THR A 35 0.51 -29.78 21.91
CA THR A 35 0.15 -30.87 20.99
C THR A 35 -0.64 -30.29 19.82
N LEU A 36 -0.26 -30.64 18.58
CA LEU A 36 -1.01 -30.30 17.37
C LEU A 36 -1.44 -31.55 16.64
N ASN A 37 -2.66 -31.51 16.11
CA ASN A 37 -3.19 -32.54 15.24
C ASN A 37 -2.50 -32.48 13.88
N ASN A 38 -2.43 -33.64 13.21
CA ASN A 38 -1.90 -33.79 11.84
C ASN A 38 -0.41 -33.47 11.66
N LEU A 39 0.37 -33.34 12.74
CA LEU A 39 1.83 -33.34 12.63
C LEU A 39 2.34 -34.77 12.41
N GLN A 40 3.30 -34.92 11.49
CA GLN A 40 3.99 -36.20 11.26
C GLN A 40 5.21 -36.34 12.17
N GLY A 41 5.87 -35.23 12.47
CA GLY A 41 7.02 -35.15 13.37
C GLY A 41 6.91 -33.98 14.35
N SER A 42 7.83 -33.91 15.31
CA SER A 42 7.89 -32.75 16.21
C SER A 42 8.45 -31.53 15.50
N VAL A 43 7.94 -30.34 15.82
CA VAL A 43 8.46 -29.05 15.34
C VAL A 43 9.00 -28.26 16.52
N THR A 44 10.17 -27.65 16.34
CA THR A 44 10.76 -26.73 17.33
C THR A 44 10.65 -25.30 16.83
N VAL A 45 10.10 -24.41 17.65
CA VAL A 45 10.05 -22.98 17.40
C VAL A 45 10.89 -22.28 18.45
N ARG A 46 11.97 -21.63 18.03
CA ARG A 46 12.78 -20.75 18.88
C ARG A 46 12.40 -19.31 18.59
N TYR A 47 12.20 -18.51 19.63
CA TYR A 47 11.90 -17.08 19.48
C TYR A 47 13.12 -16.27 19.88
N ASP A 48 13.55 -15.35 19.02
CA ASP A 48 14.65 -14.43 19.28
C ASP A 48 14.23 -13.28 20.21
N GLU A 49 15.14 -12.33 20.44
CA GLU A 49 14.90 -11.14 21.27
C GLU A 49 13.85 -10.16 20.74
N ARG A 50 13.46 -10.28 19.46
CA ARG A 50 12.41 -9.48 18.82
C ARG A 50 11.10 -10.26 18.65
N GLY A 51 11.05 -11.48 19.18
CA GLY A 51 9.89 -12.38 19.08
C GLY A 51 9.75 -13.05 17.71
N VAL A 52 10.77 -13.02 16.85
CA VAL A 52 10.73 -13.68 15.54
C VAL A 52 10.82 -15.21 15.73
N PRO A 53 9.88 -16.00 15.17
CA PRO A 53 9.94 -17.45 15.23
C PRO A 53 10.92 -18.04 14.21
N HIS A 54 11.84 -18.86 14.70
CA HIS A 54 12.69 -19.75 13.94
C HIS A 54 12.13 -21.17 14.02
N ILE A 55 11.43 -21.58 12.97
CA ILE A 55 10.66 -22.82 12.89
C ILE A 55 11.50 -23.90 12.22
N ARG A 56 11.79 -24.98 12.96
CA ARG A 56 12.51 -26.15 12.46
C ARG A 56 11.62 -27.39 12.52
N ALA A 57 11.37 -27.98 11.34
CA ALA A 57 10.53 -29.17 11.18
C ALA A 57 11.27 -30.27 10.38
N GLU A 58 10.78 -31.50 10.46
CA GLU A 58 11.33 -32.63 9.70
C GLU A 58 10.77 -32.72 8.27
N ASN A 59 9.70 -31.98 7.97
CA ASN A 59 9.08 -31.89 6.65
C ASN A 59 8.35 -30.55 6.47
N GLU A 60 8.16 -30.13 5.21
CA GLU A 60 7.52 -28.85 4.90
C GLU A 60 6.03 -28.78 5.30
N THR A 61 5.30 -29.90 5.33
CA THR A 61 3.87 -29.87 5.71
C THR A 61 3.72 -29.45 7.18
N ASP A 62 4.52 -30.03 8.06
CA ASP A 62 4.56 -29.66 9.48
C ASP A 62 5.13 -28.25 9.68
N LEU A 63 6.09 -27.84 8.85
CA LEU A 63 6.65 -26.49 8.84
C LEU A 63 5.57 -25.42 8.58
N TYR A 64 4.78 -25.59 7.52
CA TYR A 64 3.70 -24.64 7.19
C TYR A 64 2.57 -24.68 8.22
N ARG A 65 2.25 -25.85 8.79
CA ARG A 65 1.28 -25.94 9.91
C ARG A 65 1.75 -25.19 11.14
N ALA A 66 3.02 -25.37 11.52
CA ALA A 66 3.62 -24.63 12.63
C ALA A 66 3.64 -23.12 12.36
N LEU A 67 3.99 -22.69 11.14
CA LEU A 67 3.90 -21.29 10.73
C LEU A 67 2.49 -20.74 10.92
N GLY A 68 1.46 -21.45 10.49
CA GLY A 68 0.07 -21.05 10.69
C GLY A 68 -0.29 -20.86 12.15
N TYR A 69 0.10 -21.81 12.99
CA TYR A 69 -0.15 -21.78 14.42
C TYR A 69 0.50 -20.56 15.10
N VAL A 70 1.80 -20.32 14.87
CA VAL A 70 2.52 -19.20 15.52
C VAL A 70 2.16 -17.84 14.93
N HIS A 71 1.84 -17.80 13.64
CA HIS A 71 1.36 -16.56 13.01
C HIS A 71 -0.01 -16.17 13.57
N ALA A 72 -0.93 -17.12 13.77
CA ALA A 72 -2.20 -16.86 14.44
C ALA A 72 -2.00 -16.40 15.89
N GLN A 73 -1.03 -16.98 16.60
CA GLN A 73 -0.70 -16.58 17.96
C GLN A 73 -0.44 -15.07 18.11
N ASP A 74 0.29 -14.48 17.16
CA ASP A 74 0.63 -13.07 17.22
C ASP A 74 -0.37 -12.18 16.46
N ARG A 75 -1.09 -12.70 15.44
CA ARG A 75 -1.82 -11.90 14.44
C ARG A 75 -3.28 -12.28 14.19
N LEU A 76 -3.92 -13.10 15.05
CA LEU A 76 -5.28 -13.61 14.80
C LEU A 76 -6.32 -12.52 14.52
N PHE A 77 -6.26 -11.37 15.22
CA PHE A 77 -7.17 -10.25 14.94
C PHE A 77 -6.89 -9.58 13.59
N GLN A 78 -5.62 -9.38 13.23
CA GLN A 78 -5.23 -8.85 11.92
C GLN A 78 -5.76 -9.76 10.79
N MET A 79 -5.64 -11.08 10.96
CA MET A 79 -6.20 -12.08 10.03
C MET A 79 -7.72 -11.95 9.90
N GLU A 80 -8.43 -11.82 11.02
CA GLU A 80 -9.89 -11.66 11.06
C GLU A 80 -10.34 -10.39 10.34
N ALA A 81 -9.71 -9.25 10.65
CA ALA A 81 -10.04 -7.97 10.05
C ALA A 81 -9.79 -7.98 8.53
N MET A 82 -8.65 -8.53 8.09
CA MET A 82 -8.31 -8.61 6.67
C MET A 82 -9.28 -9.49 5.87
N ARG A 83 -9.67 -10.68 6.38
CA ARG A 83 -10.65 -11.52 5.68
C ARG A 83 -12.02 -10.85 5.58
N ARG A 84 -12.44 -10.14 6.63
CA ARG A 84 -13.73 -9.45 6.64
C ARG A 84 -13.75 -8.27 5.68
N LEU A 85 -12.70 -7.45 5.65
CA LEU A 85 -12.59 -6.38 4.66
C LEU A 85 -12.65 -6.94 3.24
N ALA A 86 -11.75 -7.88 2.92
CA ALA A 86 -11.63 -8.44 1.58
C ALA A 86 -12.91 -9.10 1.06
N ARG A 87 -13.76 -9.59 1.98
CA ARG A 87 -15.02 -10.25 1.65
C ARG A 87 -16.24 -9.35 1.76
N GLY A 88 -16.12 -8.09 2.21
CA GLY A 88 -17.26 -7.20 2.49
C GLY A 88 -18.14 -7.72 3.65
N GLU A 89 -17.53 -7.92 4.81
CA GLU A 89 -18.12 -8.46 6.04
C GLU A 89 -17.73 -7.65 7.31
N LEU A 90 -17.28 -6.41 7.17
CA LEU A 90 -16.90 -5.57 8.30
C LEU A 90 -18.11 -5.02 9.08
N ALA A 91 -19.21 -4.71 8.39
CA ALA A 91 -20.42 -4.17 9.01
C ALA A 91 -21.05 -5.16 10.01
N GLU A 92 -20.81 -6.45 9.84
CA GLU A 92 -21.26 -7.51 10.75
C GLU A 92 -20.70 -7.31 12.17
N VAL A 93 -19.49 -6.77 12.31
CA VAL A 93 -18.77 -6.67 13.60
C VAL A 93 -18.48 -5.24 14.04
N LEU A 94 -18.38 -4.30 13.10
CA LEU A 94 -18.15 -2.86 13.37
C LEU A 94 -19.41 -2.00 13.17
N GLY A 95 -20.48 -2.57 12.61
CA GLY A 95 -21.80 -1.95 12.56
C GLY A 95 -22.07 -1.09 11.32
N PRO A 96 -23.17 -0.30 11.36
CA PRO A 96 -23.79 0.28 10.17
C PRO A 96 -22.91 1.27 9.39
N LYS A 97 -21.91 1.88 10.03
CA LYS A 97 -21.00 2.82 9.37
C LYS A 97 -20.17 2.18 8.25
N LEU A 98 -19.99 0.86 8.27
CA LEU A 98 -19.20 0.14 7.27
C LEU A 98 -20.05 -0.61 6.23
N VAL A 99 -21.36 -0.38 6.21
CA VAL A 99 -22.24 -1.02 5.20
C VAL A 99 -21.83 -0.61 3.79
N ASP A 100 -21.50 0.66 3.56
CA ASP A 100 -21.14 1.13 2.22
C ASP A 100 -19.76 0.60 1.80
N THR A 101 -18.81 0.47 2.74
CA THR A 101 -17.54 -0.26 2.52
C THR A 101 -17.81 -1.70 2.11
N ASP A 102 -18.69 -2.41 2.82
CA ASP A 102 -19.02 -3.80 2.49
C ASP A 102 -19.70 -3.88 1.11
N LYS A 103 -20.64 -2.99 0.79
CA LYS A 103 -21.27 -2.93 -0.54
C LYS A 103 -20.23 -2.74 -1.64
N LEU A 104 -19.28 -1.82 -1.46
CA LEU A 104 -18.19 -1.62 -2.41
C LEU A 104 -17.43 -2.93 -2.66
N PHE A 105 -16.95 -3.59 -1.60
CA PHE A 105 -16.21 -4.85 -1.71
C PHE A 105 -17.03 -6.00 -2.32
N ARG A 106 -18.34 -6.06 -2.06
CA ARG A 106 -19.24 -7.01 -2.74
C ARG A 106 -19.35 -6.71 -4.25
N SER A 107 -19.43 -5.43 -4.63
CA SER A 107 -19.48 -5.01 -6.04
C SER A 107 -18.20 -5.32 -6.82
N LEU A 108 -17.05 -5.40 -6.14
CA LEU A 108 -15.78 -5.79 -6.76
C LEU A 108 -15.69 -7.28 -7.15
N ARG A 109 -16.60 -8.13 -6.66
CA ARG A 109 -16.63 -9.59 -6.93
C ARG A 109 -15.39 -10.37 -6.49
N ILE A 110 -14.63 -9.85 -5.53
CA ILE A 110 -13.42 -10.52 -5.00
C ILE A 110 -13.77 -11.90 -4.41
N ARG A 111 -14.90 -12.01 -3.70
CA ARG A 111 -15.32 -13.26 -3.07
C ARG A 111 -15.65 -14.34 -4.11
N GLU A 112 -16.47 -14.01 -5.10
CA GLU A 112 -16.85 -14.93 -6.17
C GLU A 112 -15.61 -15.35 -6.98
N ARG A 113 -14.66 -14.43 -7.16
CA ARG A 113 -13.37 -14.73 -7.78
C ARG A 113 -12.54 -15.69 -6.93
N ALA A 114 -12.48 -15.50 -5.62
CA ALA A 114 -11.77 -16.41 -4.72
C ALA A 114 -12.37 -17.83 -4.72
N GLU A 115 -13.70 -17.94 -4.70
CA GLU A 115 -14.42 -19.22 -4.77
C GLU A 115 -14.09 -19.97 -6.08
N SER A 116 -14.16 -19.30 -7.23
CA SER A 116 -13.84 -19.91 -8.52
C SER A 116 -12.35 -20.26 -8.68
N TYR A 117 -11.45 -19.41 -8.16
CA TYR A 117 -10.01 -19.67 -8.17
C TYR A 117 -9.68 -20.94 -7.36
N VAL A 118 -10.18 -21.04 -6.12
CA VAL A 118 -9.94 -22.20 -5.25
C VAL A 118 -10.54 -23.48 -5.85
N ALA A 119 -11.72 -23.40 -6.46
CA ALA A 119 -12.35 -24.53 -7.13
C ALA A 119 -11.51 -25.08 -8.31
N ALA A 120 -10.73 -24.21 -8.97
CA ALA A 120 -9.87 -24.58 -10.11
C ALA A 120 -8.45 -25.01 -9.72
N LEU A 121 -8.04 -24.86 -8.45
CA LEU A 121 -6.69 -25.24 -8.00
C LEU A 121 -6.46 -26.74 -8.07
N ASP A 122 -5.26 -27.13 -8.51
CA ASP A 122 -4.78 -28.50 -8.36
C ASP A 122 -4.54 -28.81 -6.88
N ARG A 123 -5.43 -29.64 -6.31
CA ARG A 123 -5.37 -30.08 -4.91
C ARG A 123 -4.18 -30.98 -4.60
N GLN A 124 -3.43 -31.44 -5.61
CA GLN A 124 -2.20 -32.18 -5.43
C GLN A 124 -0.94 -31.31 -5.50
N SER A 125 -1.07 -30.06 -5.95
CA SER A 125 0.03 -29.12 -6.04
C SER A 125 0.69 -28.90 -4.66
N PRO A 126 2.02 -28.74 -4.61
CA PRO A 126 2.72 -28.42 -3.37
C PRO A 126 2.24 -27.11 -2.74
N ALA A 127 1.93 -26.10 -3.56
CA ALA A 127 1.40 -24.81 -3.08
C ALA A 127 0.05 -24.96 -2.36
N TRP A 128 -0.86 -25.79 -2.89
CA TRP A 128 -2.13 -26.08 -2.22
C TRP A 128 -1.92 -26.81 -0.88
N LYS A 129 -1.07 -27.84 -0.86
CA LYS A 129 -0.80 -28.61 0.37
C LYS A 129 -0.20 -27.74 1.47
N ALA A 130 0.72 -26.84 1.11
CA ALA A 130 1.30 -25.87 2.03
C ALA A 130 0.24 -24.89 2.59
N LEU A 131 -0.64 -24.36 1.72
CA LEU A 131 -1.74 -23.49 2.14
C LEU A 131 -2.69 -24.19 3.12
N GLN A 132 -3.09 -25.43 2.82
CA GLN A 132 -3.98 -26.20 3.69
C GLN A 132 -3.34 -26.50 5.05
N ALA A 133 -2.05 -26.86 5.08
CA ALA A 133 -1.33 -27.08 6.33
C ALA A 133 -1.25 -25.81 7.18
N TYR A 134 -0.94 -24.66 6.56
CA TYR A 134 -0.93 -23.36 7.20
C TYR A 134 -2.30 -22.98 7.81
N LEU A 135 -3.39 -23.14 7.05
CA LEU A 135 -4.74 -22.87 7.54
C LEU A 135 -5.15 -23.81 8.68
N ASP A 136 -4.78 -25.09 8.61
CA ASP A 136 -4.98 -26.06 9.70
C ASP A 136 -4.28 -25.59 10.99
N GLY A 137 -3.05 -25.07 10.89
CA GLY A 137 -2.33 -24.47 12.02
C GLY A 137 -3.04 -23.27 12.66
N ILE A 138 -3.52 -22.34 11.83
CA ILE A 138 -4.29 -21.16 12.29
C ILE A 138 -5.55 -21.61 13.04
N ASN A 139 -6.31 -22.52 12.44
CA ASN A 139 -7.57 -22.99 13.02
C ASN A 139 -7.33 -23.73 14.34
N GLN A 140 -6.30 -24.57 14.42
CA GLN A 140 -5.94 -25.24 15.67
C GLN A 140 -5.56 -24.25 16.79
N TYR A 141 -4.83 -23.17 16.48
CA TYR A 141 -4.57 -22.11 17.48
C TYR A 141 -5.88 -21.46 17.93
N GLN A 142 -6.71 -21.02 16.98
CA GLN A 142 -7.99 -20.37 17.25
C GLN A 142 -8.89 -21.25 18.12
N ASP A 143 -8.96 -22.55 17.89
CA ASP A 143 -9.88 -23.45 18.59
C ASP A 143 -9.43 -23.78 20.02
N THR A 144 -8.13 -23.73 20.28
CA THR A 144 -7.55 -24.17 21.56
C THR A 144 -7.19 -23.03 22.51
N HIS A 145 -7.12 -21.78 22.04
CA HIS A 145 -6.68 -20.63 22.85
C HIS A 145 -7.79 -19.61 23.09
N ALA A 146 -7.61 -18.74 24.09
CA ALA A 146 -8.52 -17.62 24.32
C ALA A 146 -8.56 -16.70 23.09
N ALA A 147 -9.74 -16.14 22.79
CA ALA A 147 -9.86 -15.16 21.71
C ALA A 147 -9.06 -13.89 22.07
N PRO A 148 -8.42 -13.18 21.13
CA PRO A 148 -7.81 -11.88 21.39
C PRO A 148 -8.78 -10.88 22.02
N VAL A 149 -8.27 -9.84 22.70
CA VAL A 149 -9.11 -8.84 23.37
C VAL A 149 -10.08 -8.16 22.41
N GLU A 150 -9.67 -7.99 21.15
CA GLU A 150 -10.45 -7.39 20.08
C GLU A 150 -11.71 -8.22 19.78
N PHE A 151 -11.62 -9.56 19.86
CA PHE A 151 -12.78 -10.43 19.67
C PHE A 151 -13.82 -10.23 20.77
N ASP A 152 -13.37 -10.13 22.03
CA ASP A 152 -14.26 -9.92 23.17
C ASP A 152 -14.91 -8.54 23.12
N VAL A 153 -14.14 -7.49 22.82
CA VAL A 153 -14.62 -6.10 22.72
C VAL A 153 -15.60 -5.93 21.56
N LEU A 154 -15.33 -6.56 20.42
CA LEU A 154 -16.16 -6.42 19.23
C LEU A 154 -17.28 -7.47 19.15
N GLY A 155 -17.29 -8.48 20.04
CA GLY A 155 -18.25 -9.58 20.00
C GLY A 155 -18.08 -10.47 18.78
N ILE A 156 -16.84 -10.70 18.34
CA ILE A 156 -16.53 -11.53 17.17
C ILE A 156 -16.60 -13.00 17.57
N HIS A 157 -17.41 -13.77 16.85
CA HIS A 157 -17.43 -15.21 16.98
C HIS A 157 -16.36 -15.85 16.09
N LYS A 158 -15.61 -16.79 16.66
CA LYS A 158 -14.61 -17.57 15.93
C LYS A 158 -15.29 -18.39 14.83
N ARG A 159 -14.72 -18.36 13.62
CA ARG A 159 -15.09 -19.22 12.50
C ARG A 159 -13.83 -19.70 11.78
N PRO A 160 -13.84 -20.91 11.17
CA PRO A 160 -12.66 -21.43 10.48
C PRO A 160 -12.15 -20.49 9.38
N PHE A 161 -10.84 -20.38 9.24
CA PHE A 161 -10.16 -19.75 8.11
C PHE A 161 -10.06 -20.75 6.95
N THR A 162 -10.32 -20.26 5.75
CA THR A 162 -10.45 -21.04 4.52
C THR A 162 -9.49 -20.56 3.43
N ALA A 163 -9.29 -21.35 2.37
CA ALA A 163 -8.44 -20.95 1.25
C ALA A 163 -9.04 -19.73 0.51
N GLU A 164 -10.36 -19.66 0.46
CA GLU A 164 -11.13 -18.55 -0.09
C GLU A 164 -10.84 -17.24 0.67
N ASP A 165 -10.62 -17.30 2.00
CA ASP A 165 -10.20 -16.14 2.78
C ASP A 165 -8.82 -15.64 2.33
N THR A 166 -7.83 -16.54 2.17
CA THR A 166 -6.48 -16.19 1.68
C THR A 166 -6.53 -15.57 0.28
N ILE A 167 -7.29 -16.16 -0.65
CA ILE A 167 -7.40 -15.63 -2.01
C ILE A 167 -8.19 -14.31 -2.05
N SER A 168 -9.19 -14.15 -1.17
CA SER A 168 -9.87 -12.86 -1.01
C SER A 168 -8.90 -11.78 -0.55
N VAL A 169 -8.02 -12.08 0.42
CA VAL A 169 -6.97 -11.16 0.88
C VAL A 169 -6.02 -10.77 -0.26
N ALA A 170 -5.63 -11.72 -1.12
CA ALA A 170 -4.87 -11.40 -2.34
C ALA A 170 -5.64 -10.48 -3.30
N GLY A 171 -6.96 -10.65 -3.41
CA GLY A 171 -7.84 -9.75 -4.17
C GLY A 171 -7.96 -8.35 -3.56
N TYR A 172 -8.00 -8.22 -2.23
CA TYR A 172 -7.92 -6.92 -1.55
C TYR A 172 -6.58 -6.24 -1.83
N MET A 173 -5.46 -6.98 -1.76
CA MET A 173 -4.15 -6.46 -2.14
C MET A 173 -4.18 -5.94 -3.59
N ALA A 174 -4.77 -6.70 -4.52
CA ALA A 174 -4.93 -6.26 -5.90
C ALA A 174 -5.75 -4.97 -6.00
N TYR A 175 -6.86 -4.88 -5.28
CA TYR A 175 -7.71 -3.68 -5.24
C TYR A 175 -6.96 -2.46 -4.68
N SER A 176 -6.05 -2.62 -3.71
CA SER A 176 -5.26 -1.50 -3.20
C SER A 176 -4.37 -0.82 -4.27
N PHE A 177 -4.17 -1.45 -5.43
CA PHE A 177 -3.44 -0.92 -6.58
C PHE A 177 -4.35 -0.21 -7.59
N ALA A 178 -5.68 -0.33 -7.46
CA ALA A 178 -6.69 0.15 -8.40
C ALA A 178 -6.92 1.67 -8.30
N ALA A 179 -5.91 2.47 -8.60
CA ALA A 179 -6.00 3.93 -8.59
C ALA A 179 -7.05 4.50 -9.57
N ALA A 180 -7.47 3.70 -10.56
CA ALA A 180 -8.57 3.95 -11.49
C ALA A 180 -9.80 4.59 -10.84
N PHE A 181 -10.26 4.05 -9.71
CA PHE A 181 -11.46 4.52 -9.00
C PHE A 181 -11.41 5.99 -8.60
N ARG A 182 -10.21 6.55 -8.42
CA ARG A 182 -10.00 7.96 -8.06
C ARG A 182 -9.58 8.78 -9.28
N THR A 183 -8.64 8.28 -10.07
CA THR A 183 -7.98 9.03 -11.14
C THR A 183 -8.84 9.17 -12.40
N GLU A 184 -9.51 8.10 -12.86
CA GLU A 184 -10.28 8.16 -14.12
C GLU A 184 -11.50 9.06 -14.02
N PRO A 185 -12.35 8.98 -12.97
CA PRO A 185 -13.45 9.94 -12.78
C PRO A 185 -12.99 11.39 -12.78
N LEU A 186 -11.92 11.68 -12.03
CA LEU A 186 -11.38 13.03 -11.89
C LEU A 186 -10.89 13.58 -13.23
N LEU A 187 -10.05 12.83 -13.96
CA LEU A 187 -9.52 13.28 -15.25
C LEU A 187 -10.63 13.39 -16.31
N THR A 188 -11.61 12.49 -16.28
CA THR A 188 -12.78 12.54 -17.18
C THR A 188 -13.63 13.77 -16.88
N PHE A 189 -13.85 14.12 -15.61
CA PHE A 189 -14.53 15.34 -15.19
C PHE A 189 -13.80 16.60 -15.68
N VAL A 190 -12.48 16.69 -15.44
CA VAL A 190 -11.67 17.83 -15.92
C VAL A 190 -11.78 17.98 -17.45
N ARG A 191 -11.71 16.86 -18.19
CA ARG A 191 -11.84 16.87 -19.66
C ARG A 191 -13.19 17.42 -20.12
N ASP A 192 -14.28 16.93 -19.52
CA ASP A 192 -15.63 17.11 -20.03
C ASP A 192 -16.28 18.41 -19.52
N GLU A 193 -16.05 18.79 -18.26
CA GLU A 193 -16.66 19.95 -17.61
C GLU A 193 -15.77 21.20 -17.63
N LEU A 194 -14.45 21.04 -17.55
CA LEU A 194 -13.52 22.19 -17.55
C LEU A 194 -12.90 22.46 -18.91
N GLY A 195 -12.58 21.40 -19.66
CA GLY A 195 -12.04 21.47 -21.01
C GLY A 195 -10.60 20.95 -21.13
N PRO A 196 -10.15 20.62 -22.35
CA PRO A 196 -8.88 19.95 -22.58
C PRO A 196 -7.65 20.78 -22.19
N GLU A 197 -7.74 22.10 -22.13
CA GLU A 197 -6.66 22.98 -21.68
C GLU A 197 -6.31 22.80 -20.19
N TYR A 198 -7.29 22.42 -19.37
CA TYR A 198 -7.09 22.12 -17.94
C TYR A 198 -6.27 20.83 -17.74
N LEU A 199 -6.29 19.91 -18.72
CA LEU A 199 -5.53 18.65 -18.66
C LEU A 199 -4.02 18.81 -18.87
N ASN A 200 -3.56 19.97 -19.37
CA ASN A 200 -2.16 20.16 -19.76
C ASN A 200 -1.14 19.97 -18.62
N ILE A 201 -1.58 20.10 -17.36
CA ILE A 201 -0.72 19.93 -16.20
C ILE A 201 -0.59 18.45 -15.75
N PHE A 202 -1.49 17.53 -16.10
CA PHE A 202 -1.53 16.18 -15.50
C PHE A 202 -0.61 15.11 -16.14
N ASP A 203 0.24 15.47 -17.12
CA ASP A 203 1.22 14.56 -17.74
C ASP A 203 0.63 13.23 -18.27
N LEU A 204 -0.44 13.30 -19.07
CA LEU A 204 -1.25 12.14 -19.47
C LEU A 204 -0.71 11.34 -20.67
N ASP A 205 0.40 11.75 -21.28
CA ASP A 205 0.97 11.08 -22.45
C ASP A 205 2.07 10.09 -22.07
N TRP A 206 2.14 8.96 -22.76
CA TRP A 206 3.29 8.05 -22.66
C TRP A 206 4.51 8.71 -23.33
N GLN A 207 5.54 9.05 -22.55
CA GLN A 207 6.73 9.72 -23.07
C GLN A 207 7.98 9.25 -22.31
N PRO A 208 8.97 8.60 -22.97
CA PRO A 208 10.22 8.30 -22.30
C PRO A 208 11.05 9.56 -21.93
N LYS A 209 10.72 10.77 -22.44
CA LYS A 209 11.36 12.08 -22.10
C LYS A 209 10.48 13.36 -22.26
N GLY A 210 9.19 13.33 -21.92
CA GLY A 210 8.35 14.55 -21.81
C GLY A 210 7.30 14.76 -22.92
N VAL A 211 6.13 15.26 -22.49
CA VAL A 211 4.86 15.50 -23.23
C VAL A 211 5.05 16.11 -24.61
N LEU A 212 4.30 15.60 -25.58
CA LEU A 212 3.86 16.40 -26.72
C LEU A 212 2.48 15.95 -27.31
N VAL A 213 1.56 16.92 -27.22
CA VAL A 213 0.67 17.46 -28.29
C VAL A 213 -0.73 16.86 -28.51
N LYS A 214 -1.71 17.77 -28.28
CA LYS A 214 -3.04 17.96 -28.86
C LYS A 214 -3.52 16.92 -29.89
N ALA A 215 -4.55 16.19 -29.48
CA ALA A 215 -5.66 15.80 -30.36
C ALA A 215 -6.99 16.17 -29.69
N ARG A 216 -7.76 17.05 -30.33
CA ARG A 216 -9.16 17.30 -30.02
C ARG A 216 -10.00 16.17 -30.60
N SER A 217 -10.72 15.46 -29.76
CA SER A 217 -11.98 14.81 -30.14
C SER A 217 -12.92 14.81 -28.95
N LYS A 218 -14.08 15.46 -29.09
CA LYS A 218 -15.21 15.31 -28.16
C LYS A 218 -15.90 13.98 -28.47
N GLN A 219 -15.37 12.87 -27.96
CA GLN A 219 -16.03 11.56 -28.01
C GLN A 219 -15.74 10.82 -26.70
N GLY A 220 -16.43 11.24 -25.64
CA GLY A 220 -16.64 10.46 -24.43
C GLY A 220 -18.15 10.25 -24.24
N PRO A 221 -18.56 9.31 -23.39
CA PRO A 221 -19.97 9.17 -23.03
C PRO A 221 -20.43 10.48 -22.39
N ALA A 222 -21.57 11.03 -22.82
CA ALA A 222 -22.13 12.23 -22.20
C ALA A 222 -22.67 11.88 -20.82
N LEU A 223 -21.87 12.10 -19.78
CA LEU A 223 -22.25 11.92 -18.38
C LEU A 223 -23.05 13.13 -17.90
N ALA A 224 -24.10 12.90 -17.12
CA ALA A 224 -24.91 13.95 -16.53
C ALA A 224 -24.33 14.40 -15.17
N ALA A 225 -24.77 15.56 -14.68
CA ALA A 225 -24.36 16.08 -13.36
C ALA A 225 -24.55 15.08 -12.21
N GLY A 226 -25.62 14.28 -12.24
CA GLY A 226 -25.83 13.20 -11.27
C GLY A 226 -24.74 12.12 -11.35
N ASP A 227 -24.39 11.68 -12.56
CA ASP A 227 -23.35 10.65 -12.76
C ASP A 227 -21.98 11.11 -12.23
N TRP A 228 -21.66 12.40 -12.34
CA TRP A 228 -20.44 12.97 -11.75
C TRP A 228 -20.44 12.94 -10.22
N GLN A 229 -21.58 13.24 -9.59
CA GLN A 229 -21.73 13.14 -8.14
C GLN A 229 -21.49 11.71 -7.66
N ASP A 230 -22.00 10.71 -8.40
CA ASP A 230 -21.84 9.30 -8.06
C ASP A 230 -20.41 8.82 -8.22
N LEU A 231 -19.80 9.11 -9.37
CA LEU A 231 -18.42 8.72 -9.64
C LEU A 231 -17.47 9.26 -8.58
N ASN A 232 -17.70 10.50 -8.13
CA ASN A 232 -16.89 11.08 -7.07
C ASN A 232 -17.25 10.55 -5.67
N ALA A 233 -18.52 10.26 -5.40
CA ALA A 233 -18.92 9.58 -4.17
C ALA A 233 -18.27 8.18 -4.08
N LEU A 234 -18.19 7.45 -5.20
CA LEU A 234 -17.52 6.17 -5.29
C LEU A 234 -16.00 6.29 -5.10
N ALA A 235 -15.37 7.31 -5.69
CA ALA A 235 -13.95 7.61 -5.48
C ALA A 235 -13.63 7.86 -3.99
N ARG A 236 -14.46 8.66 -3.31
CA ARG A 236 -14.31 8.93 -1.87
C ARG A 236 -14.60 7.71 -1.01
N LEU A 237 -15.63 6.93 -1.34
CA LEU A 237 -15.93 5.68 -0.63
C LEU A 237 -14.77 4.69 -0.77
N SER A 238 -14.17 4.60 -1.97
CA SER A 238 -12.96 3.82 -2.21
C SER A 238 -11.79 4.29 -1.34
N GLU A 239 -11.55 5.60 -1.29
CA GLU A 239 -10.51 6.19 -0.44
C GLU A 239 -10.74 5.89 1.04
N GLN A 240 -11.95 6.14 1.55
CA GLN A 240 -12.32 5.85 2.94
C GLN A 240 -12.17 4.37 3.27
N ALA A 241 -12.58 3.49 2.37
CA ALA A 241 -12.42 2.05 2.53
C ALA A 241 -10.96 1.61 2.67
N LEU A 242 -10.04 2.33 2.02
CA LEU A 242 -8.60 2.09 2.11
C LEU A 242 -7.95 2.80 3.32
N ALA A 243 -8.45 3.98 3.70
CA ALA A 243 -7.82 4.86 4.70
C ALA A 243 -8.33 4.65 6.14
N ASP A 244 -9.64 4.42 6.33
CA ASP A 244 -10.30 4.58 7.64
C ASP A 244 -10.38 3.29 8.47
N ASN A 245 -9.96 2.14 7.91
CA ASN A 245 -10.11 0.83 8.55
C ASN A 245 -8.89 0.38 9.35
N GLY A 246 -7.83 1.19 9.45
CA GLY A 246 -6.60 0.84 10.18
C GLY A 246 -5.85 -0.36 9.60
N LEU A 247 -6.14 -0.70 8.33
CA LEU A 247 -5.55 -1.83 7.63
C LEU A 247 -4.48 -1.37 6.63
N PRO A 248 -3.47 -2.22 6.35
CA PRO A 248 -2.37 -1.82 5.50
C PRO A 248 -2.78 -1.69 4.03
N GLN A 249 -2.52 -0.53 3.43
CA GLN A 249 -2.71 -0.24 2.00
C GLN A 249 -1.34 -0.01 1.34
N PHE A 250 -1.10 -0.67 0.21
CA PHE A 250 0.13 -0.48 -0.58
C PHE A 250 0.09 0.86 -1.33
N GLU A 251 1.20 1.60 -1.28
CA GLU A 251 1.28 2.95 -1.87
C GLU A 251 2.55 3.14 -2.74
N GLY A 252 3.63 2.42 -2.44
CA GLY A 252 4.87 2.45 -3.21
C GLY A 252 5.89 1.48 -2.63
N SER A 253 7.15 1.58 -3.05
CA SER A 253 8.31 0.88 -2.45
C SER A 253 9.61 1.42 -3.04
N ASN A 254 10.77 1.21 -2.41
CA ASN A 254 12.04 1.09 -3.15
C ASN A 254 12.53 -0.37 -3.17
N ALA A 255 13.24 -0.73 -4.23
CA ALA A 255 14.09 -1.92 -4.25
C ALA A 255 15.24 -1.73 -5.24
N TRP A 256 16.41 -2.23 -4.90
CA TRP A 256 17.55 -2.26 -5.81
C TRP A 256 18.41 -3.49 -5.59
N ALA A 257 19.11 -3.89 -6.65
CA ALA A 257 20.12 -4.92 -6.62
C ALA A 257 21.42 -4.37 -7.23
N ILE A 258 22.56 -4.71 -6.63
CA ILE A 258 23.89 -4.24 -7.05
C ILE A 258 24.74 -5.46 -7.29
N SER A 259 25.37 -5.56 -8.46
CA SER A 259 26.22 -6.71 -8.79
C SER A 259 27.55 -6.68 -8.04
N GLY A 260 28.17 -7.85 -7.89
CA GLY A 260 29.43 -8.00 -7.13
C GLY A 260 30.60 -7.14 -7.61
N ASN A 261 30.66 -6.77 -8.90
CA ASN A 261 31.69 -5.86 -9.41
C ASN A 261 31.56 -4.40 -8.88
N ARG A 262 30.42 -4.05 -8.27
CA ARG A 262 30.14 -2.74 -7.68
C ARG A 262 30.04 -2.77 -6.16
N SER A 263 30.03 -3.94 -5.54
CA SER A 263 30.08 -4.08 -4.08
C SER A 263 31.52 -4.15 -3.57
N LYS A 264 31.70 -3.95 -2.25
CA LYS A 264 32.97 -4.15 -1.55
C LYS A 264 33.28 -5.64 -1.39
N SER A 265 32.27 -6.47 -1.13
CA SER A 265 32.41 -7.89 -0.86
C SER A 265 32.67 -8.74 -2.11
N GLY A 266 32.43 -8.18 -3.31
CA GLY A 266 32.50 -8.94 -4.56
C GLY A 266 31.26 -9.80 -4.84
N LYS A 267 30.26 -9.79 -3.95
CA LYS A 267 28.97 -10.49 -4.10
C LYS A 267 27.81 -9.52 -4.30
N PRO A 268 26.69 -9.95 -4.88
CA PRO A 268 25.53 -9.08 -5.04
C PRO A 268 24.99 -8.56 -3.71
N LEU A 269 24.45 -7.35 -3.75
CA LEU A 269 23.68 -6.74 -2.66
C LEU A 269 22.22 -6.63 -3.09
N LEU A 270 21.30 -6.82 -2.16
CA LEU A 270 19.87 -6.59 -2.33
C LEU A 270 19.36 -5.70 -1.21
N ALA A 271 18.62 -4.66 -1.59
CA ALA A 271 17.94 -3.79 -0.65
C ALA A 271 16.48 -3.60 -1.07
N GLY A 272 15.60 -3.48 -0.09
CA GLY A 272 14.21 -3.12 -0.37
C GLY A 272 13.43 -2.72 0.87
N ASP A 273 12.42 -1.90 0.65
CA ASP A 273 11.58 -1.30 1.67
C ASP A 273 10.18 -0.99 1.12
N PRO A 274 9.26 -1.96 1.07
CA PRO A 274 7.92 -1.71 0.55
C PRO A 274 7.20 -0.60 1.34
N HIS A 275 6.57 0.35 0.66
CA HIS A 275 5.84 1.44 1.30
C HIS A 275 4.35 1.11 1.43
N ILE A 276 3.90 0.97 2.67
CA ILE A 276 2.54 0.57 3.02
C ILE A 276 2.07 1.46 4.16
N ARG A 277 0.76 1.72 4.24
CA ARG A 277 0.13 2.39 5.39
C ARG A 277 0.57 1.74 6.70
N PHE A 278 0.98 2.55 7.66
CA PHE A 278 1.39 2.06 8.97
C PHE A 278 0.17 1.61 9.76
N SER A 279 0.31 0.49 10.45
CA SER A 279 -0.70 -0.09 11.32
C SER A 279 -0.05 -0.73 12.54
N VAL A 280 -0.85 -0.97 13.57
CA VAL A 280 -0.51 -1.90 14.66
C VAL A 280 -1.48 -3.08 14.58
N PRO A 281 -0.99 -4.33 14.48
CA PRO A 281 0.41 -4.72 14.28
C PRO A 281 0.99 -4.25 12.93
N SER A 282 2.32 -4.35 12.81
CA SER A 282 3.05 -4.15 11.55
C SER A 282 2.51 -5.05 10.43
N VAL A 283 2.75 -4.69 9.17
CA VAL A 283 2.20 -5.45 8.02
C VAL A 283 2.83 -6.84 7.90
N TRP A 284 4.14 -6.91 8.15
CA TRP A 284 4.93 -8.12 7.97
C TRP A 284 5.05 -8.89 9.27
N TYR A 285 4.91 -10.20 9.17
CA TYR A 285 5.32 -11.17 10.17
C TYR A 285 6.61 -11.82 9.70
N GLU A 286 7.71 -11.57 10.41
CA GLU A 286 9.00 -12.19 10.09
C GLU A 286 8.99 -13.66 10.57
N ALA A 287 9.55 -14.59 9.82
CA ALA A 287 9.76 -15.95 10.27
C ALA A 287 10.92 -16.60 9.51
N GLN A 288 11.70 -17.43 10.21
CA GLN A 288 12.62 -18.37 9.56
C GLN A 288 11.96 -19.75 9.50
N LEU A 289 11.94 -20.32 8.31
CA LEU A 289 11.39 -21.64 8.02
C LEU A 289 12.55 -22.57 7.63
N SER A 290 12.71 -23.70 8.32
CA SER A 290 13.78 -24.67 8.05
C SER A 290 13.25 -26.11 8.11
N ALA A 291 13.40 -26.82 7.00
CA ALA A 291 13.12 -28.26 6.86
C ALA A 291 14.17 -28.88 5.90
N PRO A 292 14.33 -30.21 5.86
CA PRO A 292 15.27 -30.85 4.94
C PRO A 292 15.06 -30.40 3.49
N GLY A 293 16.07 -29.74 2.90
CA GLY A 293 16.03 -29.23 1.52
C GLY A 293 15.33 -27.87 1.32
N PHE A 294 14.85 -27.23 2.39
CA PHE A 294 14.20 -25.92 2.32
C PHE A 294 14.57 -25.05 3.53
N GLU A 295 15.13 -23.87 3.27
CA GLU A 295 15.40 -22.88 4.29
C GLU A 295 15.14 -21.47 3.75
N LEU A 296 14.43 -20.66 4.54
CA LEU A 296 14.02 -19.31 4.13
C LEU A 296 13.77 -18.42 5.35
N TYR A 297 14.35 -17.22 5.36
CA TYR A 297 13.93 -16.12 6.23
C TYR A 297 13.02 -15.18 5.43
N GLY A 298 11.76 -15.08 5.84
CA GLY A 298 10.71 -14.46 5.06
C GLY A 298 9.86 -13.46 5.84
N HIS A 299 9.24 -12.55 5.08
CA HIS A 299 8.24 -11.60 5.52
C HIS A 299 6.89 -12.04 4.96
N HIS A 300 5.98 -12.40 5.86
CA HIS A 300 4.66 -12.95 5.54
C HIS A 300 3.57 -11.92 5.85
N GLN A 301 2.54 -11.85 4.99
CA GLN A 301 1.31 -11.14 5.35
C GLN A 301 0.38 -12.06 6.12
N ALA A 302 -0.46 -11.49 6.98
CA ALA A 302 -1.52 -12.22 7.66
C ALA A 302 -2.39 -13.00 6.63
N LEU A 303 -2.66 -14.27 6.93
CA LEU A 303 -3.34 -15.24 6.07
C LEU A 303 -2.62 -15.66 4.77
N VAL A 304 -1.32 -15.36 4.63
CA VAL A 304 -0.52 -15.75 3.46
C VAL A 304 0.67 -16.64 3.90
N PRO A 305 0.75 -17.91 3.47
CA PRO A 305 1.79 -18.84 3.91
C PRO A 305 3.16 -18.61 3.25
N PHE A 306 3.20 -17.92 2.11
CA PHE A 306 4.42 -17.73 1.33
C PHE A 306 4.99 -16.35 1.56
N ALA A 307 6.31 -16.28 1.71
CA ALA A 307 6.97 -15.02 1.92
C ALA A 307 6.84 -14.16 0.65
N PHE A 308 6.41 -12.91 0.80
CA PHE A 308 6.41 -11.94 -0.30
C PHE A 308 7.75 -11.26 -0.46
N LEU A 309 8.49 -11.12 0.65
CA LEU A 309 9.88 -10.71 0.66
C LEU A 309 10.65 -11.82 1.37
N GLY A 310 11.80 -12.21 0.86
CA GLY A 310 12.53 -13.31 1.48
C GLY A 310 13.96 -13.39 1.01
N HIS A 311 14.74 -14.17 1.76
CA HIS A 311 16.08 -14.58 1.38
C HIS A 311 16.49 -15.84 2.13
N ASN A 312 17.48 -16.52 1.59
CA ASN A 312 18.26 -17.51 2.28
C ASN A 312 19.75 -17.32 1.93
N LEU A 313 20.58 -18.31 2.23
CA LEU A 313 22.02 -18.23 1.96
C LEU A 313 22.35 -18.16 0.46
N ASP A 314 21.45 -18.58 -0.41
CA ASP A 314 21.69 -18.71 -1.84
C ASP A 314 21.10 -17.55 -2.64
N PHE A 315 19.91 -17.08 -2.30
CA PHE A 315 19.18 -16.06 -3.08
C PHE A 315 18.17 -15.27 -2.24
N GLY A 316 17.67 -14.18 -2.80
CA GLY A 316 16.63 -13.37 -2.18
C GLY A 316 15.95 -12.45 -3.17
N TRP A 317 14.82 -11.89 -2.73
CA TRP A 317 14.03 -10.96 -3.54
C TRP A 317 13.35 -9.90 -2.68
N SER A 318 12.95 -8.83 -3.36
CA SER A 318 12.09 -7.77 -2.85
C SER A 318 11.04 -7.41 -3.90
N LEU A 319 9.98 -6.71 -3.48
CA LEU A 319 8.86 -6.32 -4.32
C LEU A 319 8.68 -4.81 -4.32
N THR A 320 8.28 -4.29 -5.48
CA THR A 320 7.71 -2.94 -5.58
C THR A 320 6.43 -2.99 -6.41
N MET A 321 5.53 -2.02 -6.26
CA MET A 321 4.36 -1.91 -7.14
C MET A 321 4.80 -1.62 -8.58
N PHE A 322 4.20 -2.31 -9.56
CA PHE A 322 4.39 -1.97 -10.98
C PHE A 322 3.50 -0.79 -11.38
N GLN A 323 2.31 -0.63 -10.78
CA GLN A 323 1.37 0.47 -11.08
C GLN A 323 0.95 0.56 -12.56
N ASN A 324 1.07 -0.53 -13.33
CA ASN A 324 0.41 -0.60 -14.63
C ASN A 324 -1.10 -0.56 -14.40
N ASP A 325 -1.79 0.00 -15.37
CA ASP A 325 -3.24 -0.05 -15.42
C ASP A 325 -3.67 -1.45 -15.88
N ASP A 326 -4.38 -2.15 -14.99
CA ASP A 326 -5.00 -3.45 -15.20
C ASP A 326 -6.54 -3.43 -14.99
N LEU A 327 -7.14 -2.24 -14.98
CA LEU A 327 -8.56 -2.02 -14.68
C LEU A 327 -9.10 -0.85 -15.53
N ASP A 328 -10.20 -1.06 -16.25
CA ASP A 328 -10.89 0.01 -16.98
C ASP A 328 -12.28 0.28 -16.40
N LEU A 329 -12.64 1.56 -16.22
CA LEU A 329 -14.01 1.98 -15.96
C LEU A 329 -14.76 2.28 -17.25
N ILE A 330 -15.99 1.78 -17.37
CA ILE A 330 -16.75 1.80 -18.62
C ILE A 330 -18.15 2.33 -18.34
N ALA A 331 -18.53 3.44 -18.95
CA ALA A 331 -19.90 3.94 -18.88
C ALA A 331 -20.78 3.15 -19.87
N GLU A 332 -21.73 2.39 -19.33
CA GLU A 332 -22.63 1.55 -20.13
C GLU A 332 -23.73 2.38 -20.79
N LYS A 333 -24.03 2.07 -22.06
CA LYS A 333 -25.20 2.62 -22.74
C LYS A 333 -26.42 1.77 -22.43
N VAL A 334 -27.35 2.31 -21.65
CA VAL A 334 -28.60 1.64 -21.25
C VAL A 334 -29.63 1.65 -22.37
N ASN A 335 -30.41 0.57 -22.50
CA ASN A 335 -31.55 0.54 -23.40
C ASN A 335 -32.66 1.48 -22.89
N PRO A 336 -33.09 2.50 -23.67
CA PRO A 336 -34.14 3.42 -23.26
C PRO A 336 -35.49 2.74 -22.99
N ASP A 337 -35.75 1.58 -23.62
CA ASP A 337 -37.00 0.83 -23.46
C ASP A 337 -36.92 -0.25 -22.36
N ASN A 338 -35.72 -0.61 -21.91
CA ASN A 338 -35.50 -1.63 -20.86
C ASN A 338 -34.22 -1.33 -20.05
N PRO A 339 -34.31 -0.73 -18.86
CA PRO A 339 -33.13 -0.34 -18.07
C PRO A 339 -32.30 -1.52 -17.55
N ASN A 340 -32.74 -2.76 -17.76
CA ASN A 340 -31.97 -3.96 -17.44
C ASN A 340 -31.05 -4.39 -18.59
N GLN A 341 -31.06 -3.69 -19.73
CA GLN A 341 -30.24 -4.00 -20.88
C GLN A 341 -29.20 -2.91 -21.15
N VAL A 342 -28.04 -3.34 -21.63
CA VAL A 342 -26.95 -2.47 -22.09
C VAL A 342 -26.58 -2.78 -23.53
N TRP A 343 -26.04 -1.79 -24.24
CA TRP A 343 -25.57 -1.96 -25.61
C TRP A 343 -24.25 -2.71 -25.61
N TYR A 344 -24.17 -3.82 -26.33
CA TYR A 344 -22.93 -4.58 -26.47
C TYR A 344 -22.84 -5.17 -27.88
N ARG A 345 -21.77 -4.81 -28.61
CA ARG A 345 -21.46 -5.32 -29.96
C ARG A 345 -22.66 -5.30 -30.93
N GLY A 346 -23.36 -4.17 -30.99
CA GLY A 346 -24.43 -3.95 -31.96
C GLY A 346 -25.83 -4.41 -31.55
N LYS A 347 -26.02 -4.88 -30.31
CA LYS A 347 -27.31 -5.36 -29.79
C LYS A 347 -27.50 -5.01 -28.31
N TRP A 348 -28.76 -5.01 -27.88
CA TRP A 348 -29.11 -4.93 -26.46
C TRP A 348 -28.92 -6.29 -25.79
N VAL A 349 -28.26 -6.32 -24.63
CA VAL A 349 -27.98 -7.52 -23.85
C VAL A 349 -28.44 -7.30 -22.42
N ASP A 350 -29.16 -8.29 -21.85
CA ASP A 350 -29.59 -8.24 -20.45
C ASP A 350 -28.39 -8.28 -19.50
N MET A 351 -28.38 -7.40 -18.51
CA MET A 351 -27.48 -7.49 -17.37
C MET A 351 -27.89 -8.65 -16.46
N VAL A 352 -26.89 -9.33 -15.91
CA VAL A 352 -27.11 -10.37 -14.88
C VAL A 352 -27.29 -9.69 -13.53
N LYS A 353 -28.23 -10.18 -12.73
CA LYS A 353 -28.50 -9.70 -11.36
C LYS A 353 -28.35 -10.83 -10.35
N THR A 354 -27.70 -10.52 -9.24
CA THR A 354 -27.59 -11.42 -8.09
C THR A 354 -27.88 -10.64 -6.82
N GLU A 355 -28.66 -11.20 -5.91
CA GLU A 355 -28.89 -10.61 -4.59
C GLU A 355 -28.00 -11.24 -3.53
N GLN A 356 -27.47 -10.41 -2.64
CA GLN A 356 -26.70 -10.82 -1.46
C GLN A 356 -27.24 -10.12 -0.21
N GLN A 357 -26.96 -10.70 0.96
CA GLN A 357 -27.28 -10.10 2.25
C GLN A 357 -26.00 -9.69 2.98
N ILE A 358 -25.98 -8.47 3.48
CA ILE A 358 -24.92 -7.95 4.37
C ILE A 358 -25.47 -7.98 5.79
N ALA A 359 -24.87 -8.80 6.66
CA ALA A 359 -25.19 -8.77 8.08
C ALA A 359 -24.65 -7.47 8.72
N VAL A 360 -25.42 -6.86 9.63
CA VAL A 360 -25.06 -5.57 10.24
C VAL A 360 -25.19 -5.66 11.76
N LYS A 361 -24.14 -5.29 12.50
CA LYS A 361 -24.17 -5.31 13.96
C LYS A 361 -25.29 -4.44 14.51
N GLY A 362 -26.19 -5.06 15.29
CA GLY A 362 -27.29 -4.37 15.95
C GLY A 362 -28.43 -3.92 15.03
N GLN A 363 -28.45 -4.34 13.76
CA GLN A 363 -29.52 -4.02 12.79
C GLN A 363 -29.93 -5.25 11.97
N ALA A 364 -31.03 -5.13 11.22
CA ALA A 364 -31.43 -6.16 10.26
C ALA A 364 -30.41 -6.23 9.09
N PRO A 365 -30.22 -7.40 8.45
CA PRO A 365 -29.39 -7.50 7.26
C PRO A 365 -29.85 -6.57 6.14
N VAL A 366 -28.89 -6.03 5.40
CA VAL A 366 -29.14 -5.18 4.22
C VAL A 366 -29.06 -6.04 2.96
N THR A 367 -30.10 -5.99 2.14
CA THR A 367 -30.10 -6.64 0.82
C THR A 367 -29.36 -5.77 -0.19
N LEU A 368 -28.40 -6.36 -0.88
CA LEU A 368 -27.64 -5.73 -1.96
C LEU A 368 -27.93 -6.45 -3.27
N THR A 369 -28.40 -5.71 -4.28
CA THR A 369 -28.48 -6.21 -5.66
C THR A 369 -27.17 -5.87 -6.36
N LEU A 370 -26.50 -6.88 -6.88
CA LEU A 370 -25.28 -6.73 -7.64
C LEU A 370 -25.56 -7.02 -9.12
N ARG A 371 -25.25 -6.06 -10.00
CA ARG A 371 -25.42 -6.21 -11.44
C ARG A 371 -24.09 -6.50 -12.15
N GLN A 372 -24.18 -7.12 -13.32
CA GLN A 372 -23.05 -7.37 -14.20
C GLN A 372 -23.46 -7.20 -15.66
N SER A 373 -22.71 -6.38 -16.39
CA SER A 373 -22.81 -6.25 -17.84
C SER A 373 -21.86 -7.25 -18.53
N PRO A 374 -21.90 -7.37 -19.88
CA PRO A 374 -20.89 -8.12 -20.62
C PRO A 374 -19.45 -7.58 -20.46
N HIS A 375 -19.26 -6.33 -20.04
CA HIS A 375 -17.95 -5.76 -19.80
C HIS A 375 -17.39 -6.02 -18.38
N GLY A 376 -18.28 -6.24 -17.40
CA GLY A 376 -17.88 -6.49 -16.02
C GLY A 376 -18.96 -6.18 -14.97
N PRO A 377 -18.65 -6.35 -13.67
CA PRO A 377 -19.54 -5.92 -12.59
C PRO A 377 -19.83 -4.41 -12.64
N ILE A 378 -21.06 -4.03 -12.31
CA ILE A 378 -21.46 -2.62 -12.17
C ILE A 378 -21.06 -2.13 -10.77
N ILE A 379 -20.17 -1.14 -10.70
CA ILE A 379 -19.53 -0.72 -9.44
C ILE A 379 -20.28 0.41 -8.72
N ASN A 380 -20.94 1.31 -9.46
CA ASN A 380 -21.69 2.41 -8.86
C ASN A 380 -22.99 1.96 -8.18
N ASP A 381 -23.39 0.68 -8.34
CA ASP A 381 -24.43 0.03 -7.53
C ASP A 381 -24.10 0.03 -6.02
N ALA A 382 -22.81 0.14 -5.66
CA ALA A 382 -22.38 0.23 -4.27
C ALA A 382 -23.00 1.44 -3.53
N LEU A 383 -23.35 2.50 -4.25
CA LEU A 383 -23.99 3.70 -3.70
C LEU A 383 -25.50 3.53 -3.46
N GLY A 384 -26.07 2.39 -3.86
CA GLY A 384 -27.48 2.07 -3.65
C GLY A 384 -28.42 3.03 -4.41
N PRO A 385 -29.58 3.41 -3.84
CA PRO A 385 -30.57 4.27 -4.51
C PRO A 385 -30.05 5.67 -4.89
N ALA A 386 -28.92 6.09 -4.34
CA ALA A 386 -28.29 7.36 -4.66
C ALA A 386 -27.56 7.33 -6.02
N ALA A 387 -27.25 6.13 -6.54
CA ALA A 387 -26.52 5.97 -7.79
C ALA A 387 -27.28 6.55 -9.01
N GLY A 388 -26.52 7.13 -9.91
CA GLY A 388 -26.95 7.77 -11.13
C GLY A 388 -27.48 6.80 -12.16
N LYS A 389 -27.97 7.37 -13.26
CA LYS A 389 -28.70 6.61 -14.26
C LYS A 389 -27.78 5.80 -15.16
N THR A 390 -26.52 6.21 -15.30
CA THR A 390 -25.52 5.54 -16.13
C THR A 390 -24.81 4.46 -15.31
N PRO A 391 -24.98 3.15 -15.61
CA PRO A 391 -24.21 2.09 -14.97
C PRO A 391 -22.75 2.19 -15.38
N VAL A 392 -21.84 2.08 -14.40
CA VAL A 392 -20.40 2.05 -14.64
C VAL A 392 -19.92 0.64 -14.41
N ALA A 393 -19.50 -0.04 -15.48
CA ALA A 393 -18.89 -1.36 -15.40
C ALA A 393 -17.39 -1.26 -15.12
N MET A 394 -16.86 -2.28 -14.45
CA MET A 394 -15.42 -2.43 -14.19
C MET A 394 -14.91 -3.69 -14.87
N TRP A 395 -14.06 -3.51 -15.88
CA TRP A 395 -13.23 -4.61 -16.38
C TRP A 395 -11.96 -4.67 -15.55
N TRP A 396 -11.59 -5.83 -15.01
CA TRP A 396 -10.40 -5.96 -14.14
C TRP A 396 -9.64 -7.25 -14.40
N ALA A 397 -8.34 -7.17 -14.71
CA ALA A 397 -7.52 -8.33 -15.03
C ALA A 397 -7.51 -9.41 -13.92
N PHE A 398 -7.65 -9.00 -12.65
CA PHE A 398 -7.76 -9.94 -11.52
C PHE A 398 -8.97 -10.88 -11.63
N LEU A 399 -10.09 -10.39 -12.17
CA LEU A 399 -11.31 -11.16 -12.38
C LEU A 399 -11.24 -12.05 -13.63
N GLU A 400 -10.54 -11.55 -14.66
CA GLU A 400 -10.57 -12.10 -16.03
C GLU A 400 -9.46 -13.11 -16.34
N THR A 401 -8.35 -13.08 -15.59
CA THR A 401 -7.16 -13.90 -15.88
C THR A 401 -7.05 -15.09 -14.92
N PRO A 402 -6.38 -16.20 -15.28
CA PRO A 402 -6.14 -17.30 -14.33
C PRO A 402 -5.37 -16.88 -13.08
N ASN A 403 -4.39 -15.97 -13.23
CA ASN A 403 -3.56 -15.40 -12.17
C ASN A 403 -3.03 -16.43 -11.15
N PRO A 404 -2.13 -17.36 -11.55
CA PRO A 404 -1.62 -18.43 -10.68
C PRO A 404 -0.64 -17.93 -9.60
N ILE A 405 -1.02 -16.88 -8.87
CA ILE A 405 -0.22 -16.13 -7.90
C ILE A 405 0.21 -17.00 -6.71
N LEU A 406 -0.65 -17.94 -6.27
CA LEU A 406 -0.32 -18.88 -5.21
C LEU A 406 0.89 -19.75 -5.58
N GLU A 407 0.87 -20.30 -6.80
CA GLU A 407 1.99 -21.09 -7.34
C GLU A 407 3.21 -20.20 -7.63
N GLY A 408 2.99 -18.99 -8.13
CA GLY A 408 4.05 -18.01 -8.36
C GLY A 408 4.90 -17.74 -7.13
N PHE A 409 4.28 -17.41 -6.01
CA PHE A 409 5.03 -17.15 -4.77
C PHE A 409 5.60 -18.42 -4.15
N TYR A 410 4.91 -19.57 -4.23
CA TYR A 410 5.48 -20.86 -3.80
C TYR A 410 6.80 -21.16 -4.55
N GLN A 411 6.82 -20.94 -5.87
CA GLN A 411 8.01 -21.15 -6.69
C GLN A 411 9.10 -20.09 -6.45
N LEU A 412 8.72 -18.83 -6.25
CA LEU A 412 9.66 -17.74 -5.95
C LEU A 412 10.43 -18.02 -4.65
N ASN A 413 9.77 -18.61 -3.65
CA ASN A 413 10.39 -19.02 -2.38
C ASN A 413 11.44 -20.14 -2.56
N ARG A 414 11.60 -20.70 -3.78
CA ARG A 414 12.54 -21.78 -4.14
C ARG A 414 13.38 -21.44 -5.38
N ALA A 415 13.45 -20.16 -5.75
CA ALA A 415 14.08 -19.68 -6.98
C ALA A 415 15.60 -19.45 -6.85
N ASP A 416 16.36 -20.53 -6.67
CA ASP A 416 17.84 -20.54 -6.55
C ASP A 416 18.64 -20.14 -7.82
N THR A 417 17.93 -19.78 -8.89
CA THR A 417 18.49 -19.41 -10.19
C THR A 417 17.61 -18.35 -10.83
N LEU A 418 18.23 -17.52 -11.68
CA LEU A 418 17.56 -16.47 -12.42
C LEU A 418 16.40 -17.00 -13.29
N ALA A 419 16.57 -18.18 -13.90
CA ALA A 419 15.53 -18.82 -14.71
C ALA A 419 14.31 -19.25 -13.88
N LYS A 420 14.51 -19.81 -12.68
CA LYS A 420 13.40 -20.16 -11.77
C LYS A 420 12.71 -18.90 -11.27
N ALA A 421 13.47 -17.84 -10.95
CA ALA A 421 12.91 -16.56 -10.52
C ALA A 421 12.04 -15.93 -11.62
N ARG A 422 12.52 -15.90 -12.87
CA ARG A 422 11.74 -15.44 -14.03
C ARG A 422 10.46 -16.26 -14.24
N ALA A 423 10.55 -17.59 -14.13
CA ALA A 423 9.40 -18.47 -14.30
C ALA A 423 8.33 -18.25 -13.22
N ALA A 424 8.76 -18.02 -11.97
CA ALA A 424 7.88 -17.65 -10.86
C ALA A 424 7.26 -16.26 -11.07
N ALA A 425 8.05 -15.28 -11.50
CA ALA A 425 7.60 -13.92 -11.81
C ALA A 425 6.49 -13.89 -12.87
N ALA A 426 6.63 -14.68 -13.93
CA ALA A 426 5.64 -14.78 -15.01
C ALA A 426 4.26 -15.32 -14.57
N LYS A 427 4.15 -15.89 -13.36
CA LYS A 427 2.88 -16.39 -12.79
C LYS A 427 2.08 -15.29 -12.08
N VAL A 428 2.69 -14.16 -11.77
CA VAL A 428 2.00 -12.99 -11.20
C VAL A 428 1.38 -12.20 -12.35
N GLN A 429 0.06 -12.29 -12.50
CA GLN A 429 -0.68 -11.66 -13.61
C GLN A 429 -1.44 -10.41 -13.17
N ALA A 430 -1.94 -10.39 -11.94
CA ALA A 430 -2.56 -9.22 -11.30
C ALA A 430 -2.48 -9.34 -9.75
N PRO A 431 -2.27 -8.24 -9.00
CA PRO A 431 -1.91 -6.92 -9.50
C PRO A 431 -0.50 -6.94 -10.09
N GLY A 432 -0.14 -5.88 -10.81
CA GLY A 432 1.21 -5.71 -11.32
C GLY A 432 2.26 -5.53 -10.22
N LEU A 433 3.27 -6.40 -10.20
CA LEU A 433 4.40 -6.33 -9.27
C LEU A 433 5.73 -6.27 -10.00
N ASN A 434 6.62 -5.41 -9.55
CA ASN A 434 8.04 -5.45 -9.89
C ASN A 434 8.75 -6.38 -8.91
N ILE A 435 9.39 -7.44 -9.41
CA ILE A 435 10.18 -8.38 -8.60
C ILE A 435 11.65 -8.08 -8.82
N VAL A 436 12.39 -7.73 -7.76
CA VAL A 436 13.84 -7.49 -7.78
C VAL A 436 14.53 -8.64 -7.08
N TYR A 437 15.50 -9.27 -7.74
CA TYR A 437 16.14 -10.52 -7.33
C TYR A 437 17.65 -10.40 -7.32
N ALA A 438 18.31 -11.11 -6.41
CA ALA A 438 19.74 -11.33 -6.43
C ALA A 438 20.10 -12.69 -5.82
N ASN A 439 21.28 -13.24 -6.19
CA ASN A 439 21.78 -14.49 -5.63
C ASN A 439 23.29 -14.47 -5.34
N ALA A 440 23.74 -15.40 -4.50
CA ALA A 440 25.16 -15.56 -4.12
C ALA A 440 26.07 -16.02 -5.26
N LYS A 441 25.49 -16.53 -6.36
CA LYS A 441 26.22 -16.92 -7.58
C LYS A 441 26.64 -15.73 -8.43
N GLY A 442 26.04 -14.55 -8.21
CA GLY A 442 26.41 -13.31 -8.88
C GLY A 442 25.30 -12.67 -9.72
N ASP A 443 24.13 -13.32 -9.83
CA ASP A 443 23.04 -12.79 -10.66
C ASP A 443 22.26 -11.69 -9.94
N ILE A 444 21.82 -10.70 -10.72
CA ILE A 444 20.79 -9.73 -10.34
C ILE A 444 19.72 -9.68 -11.45
N GLY A 445 18.46 -9.54 -11.06
CA GLY A 445 17.34 -9.52 -12.00
C GLY A 445 16.20 -8.62 -11.55
N TRP A 446 15.44 -8.13 -12.52
CA TRP A 446 14.17 -7.45 -12.31
C TRP A 446 13.17 -7.77 -13.41
N TRP A 447 11.92 -8.00 -13.02
CA TRP A 447 10.82 -8.24 -13.94
C TRP A 447 9.58 -7.46 -13.49
N ALA A 448 9.02 -6.67 -14.40
CA ALA A 448 7.68 -6.15 -14.26
C ALA A 448 6.66 -7.28 -14.55
N SER A 449 6.03 -7.78 -13.50
CA SER A 449 5.18 -8.96 -13.51
C SER A 449 3.71 -8.58 -13.51
N ALA A 450 3.09 -8.71 -14.68
CA ALA A 450 1.67 -8.49 -14.93
C ALA A 450 1.28 -9.17 -16.25
N LEU A 451 -0.02 -9.43 -16.45
CA LEU A 451 -0.56 -9.77 -17.76
C LEU A 451 -1.16 -8.52 -18.41
N LEU A 452 -0.38 -7.88 -19.29
CA LEU A 452 -0.74 -6.58 -19.87
C LEU A 452 -1.78 -6.73 -21.00
N PRO A 453 -2.95 -6.07 -20.91
CA PRO A 453 -3.98 -6.15 -21.95
C PRO A 453 -3.58 -5.41 -23.23
N LYS A 454 -4.00 -5.95 -24.38
CA LYS A 454 -3.97 -5.26 -25.67
C LYS A 454 -5.24 -4.43 -25.82
N ARG A 455 -5.08 -3.11 -25.84
CA ARG A 455 -6.14 -2.13 -26.09
C ARG A 455 -6.08 -1.66 -27.55
N ALA A 456 -7.23 -1.33 -28.12
CA ALA A 456 -7.30 -0.81 -29.49
C ALA A 456 -6.52 0.52 -29.62
N ALA A 457 -5.99 0.79 -30.82
CA ALA A 457 -5.21 2.00 -31.07
C ALA A 457 -6.03 3.27 -30.77
N GLY A 458 -5.44 4.20 -30.03
CA GLY A 458 -6.08 5.48 -29.65
C GLY A 458 -6.94 5.43 -28.38
N VAL A 459 -7.19 4.25 -27.79
CA VAL A 459 -7.85 4.14 -26.48
C VAL A 459 -6.93 4.73 -25.40
N LYS A 460 -7.50 5.61 -24.57
CA LYS A 460 -6.83 6.25 -23.43
C LYS A 460 -7.47 5.74 -22.14
N PRO A 461 -6.95 4.67 -21.52
CA PRO A 461 -7.61 4.04 -20.37
C PRO A 461 -7.47 4.84 -19.07
N GLY A 462 -6.73 5.96 -19.07
CA GLY A 462 -6.77 6.95 -18.00
C GLY A 462 -8.06 7.78 -17.93
N PHE A 463 -9.09 7.42 -18.71
CA PHE A 463 -10.42 8.01 -18.69
C PHE A 463 -11.49 6.92 -18.70
N ILE A 464 -12.70 7.27 -18.26
CA ILE A 464 -13.87 6.40 -18.38
C ILE A 464 -14.17 6.15 -19.86
N LEU A 465 -14.24 4.88 -20.25
CA LEU A 465 -14.45 4.41 -21.61
C LEU A 465 -15.94 4.39 -22.00
N ASP A 466 -16.25 4.56 -23.28
CA ASP A 466 -17.61 4.48 -23.81
C ASP A 466 -18.02 3.03 -24.12
N GLY A 467 -18.90 2.46 -23.31
CA GLY A 467 -19.45 1.10 -23.45
C GLY A 467 -20.25 0.87 -24.72
N SER A 468 -20.65 1.92 -25.45
CA SER A 468 -21.36 1.78 -26.73
C SER A 468 -20.44 1.54 -27.94
N THR A 469 -19.13 1.64 -27.72
CA THR A 469 -18.08 1.55 -28.74
C THR A 469 -17.21 0.31 -28.55
N ASN A 470 -16.14 0.16 -29.34
CA ASN A 470 -15.14 -0.88 -29.17
C ASN A 470 -13.98 -0.47 -28.22
N GLN A 471 -14.02 0.73 -27.62
CA GLN A 471 -12.98 1.15 -26.67
C GLN A 471 -12.73 0.14 -25.54
N PRO A 472 -13.77 -0.51 -24.96
CA PRO A 472 -13.56 -1.46 -23.87
C PRO A 472 -13.11 -2.86 -24.31
N ASP A 473 -13.13 -3.17 -25.61
CA ASP A 473 -12.76 -4.50 -26.09
C ASP A 473 -11.25 -4.78 -25.85
N LYS A 474 -10.94 -6.02 -25.45
CA LYS A 474 -9.56 -6.51 -25.24
C LYS A 474 -9.18 -7.50 -26.32
N GLU A 475 -8.13 -7.22 -27.08
CA GLU A 475 -7.64 -8.09 -28.17
C GLU A 475 -6.74 -9.23 -27.67
N GLY A 476 -6.85 -9.57 -26.39
CA GLY A 476 -5.97 -10.48 -25.68
C GLY A 476 -4.89 -9.76 -24.89
N PHE A 477 -3.77 -10.45 -24.63
CA PHE A 477 -2.71 -9.96 -23.76
C PHE A 477 -1.34 -10.05 -24.46
N TYR A 478 -0.39 -9.23 -24.00
CA TYR A 478 1.01 -9.35 -24.40
C TYR A 478 1.67 -10.56 -23.70
N PRO A 479 2.61 -11.25 -24.36
CA PRO A 479 3.40 -12.27 -23.69
C PRO A 479 4.30 -11.63 -22.63
N PHE A 480 4.61 -12.34 -21.55
CA PHE A 480 5.47 -11.85 -20.47
C PHE A 480 6.84 -11.34 -20.94
N SER A 481 7.38 -11.88 -22.03
CA SER A 481 8.64 -11.40 -22.63
C SER A 481 8.59 -9.97 -23.17
N ALA A 482 7.39 -9.41 -23.40
CA ALA A 482 7.20 -8.02 -23.79
C ALA A 482 7.20 -7.05 -22.59
N ASN A 483 7.09 -7.57 -21.36
CA ASN A 483 7.11 -6.74 -20.17
C ASN A 483 8.53 -6.15 -19.96
N PRO A 484 8.63 -4.95 -19.34
CA PRO A 484 9.89 -4.42 -18.85
C PRO A 484 10.61 -5.42 -17.94
N GLN A 485 11.89 -5.67 -18.23
CA GLN A 485 12.71 -6.60 -17.47
C GLN A 485 14.18 -6.33 -17.73
N GLU A 486 15.01 -6.68 -16.75
CA GLU A 486 16.45 -6.59 -16.84
C GLU A 486 17.12 -7.73 -16.08
N GLU A 487 18.19 -8.26 -16.65
CA GLU A 487 18.95 -9.34 -16.06
C GLU A 487 20.43 -9.07 -16.28
N ASN A 488 21.20 -9.07 -15.19
CA ASN A 488 22.64 -8.82 -15.19
C ASN A 488 23.05 -7.64 -16.09
N PRO A 489 22.42 -6.44 -15.96
CA PRO A 489 22.69 -5.33 -16.86
C PRO A 489 24.14 -4.86 -16.71
N ALA A 490 24.78 -4.48 -17.83
CA ALA A 490 26.19 -4.10 -17.87
C ALA A 490 26.57 -2.95 -16.91
N ARG A 491 25.60 -2.09 -16.54
CA ARG A 491 25.78 -1.01 -15.56
C ARG A 491 25.99 -1.50 -14.12
N GLY A 492 25.67 -2.77 -13.84
CA GLY A 492 25.93 -3.44 -12.56
C GLY A 492 24.98 -3.07 -11.43
N TYR A 493 23.80 -2.52 -11.73
CA TYR A 493 22.75 -2.30 -10.75
C TYR A 493 21.37 -2.23 -11.42
N ILE A 494 20.34 -2.48 -10.62
CA ILE A 494 18.92 -2.42 -10.95
C ILE A 494 18.26 -1.55 -9.89
N VAL A 495 17.28 -0.72 -10.27
CA VAL A 495 16.50 0.09 -9.35
C VAL A 495 15.02 0.09 -9.75
N SER A 496 14.15 -0.09 -8.78
CA SER A 496 12.71 0.11 -8.91
C SER A 496 12.20 1.02 -7.81
N ALA A 497 11.45 2.05 -8.19
CA ALA A 497 10.82 3.01 -7.29
C ALA A 497 9.45 3.46 -7.83
N ASN A 498 8.71 2.51 -8.43
CA ASN A 498 7.34 2.66 -8.97
C ASN A 498 7.17 3.70 -10.10
N PHE A 499 8.26 4.30 -10.59
CA PHE A 499 8.19 5.17 -11.76
C PHE A 499 7.96 4.35 -13.03
N GLN A 500 7.40 5.00 -14.05
CA GLN A 500 7.07 4.36 -15.32
C GLN A 500 8.31 3.74 -15.99
N PRO A 501 8.31 2.43 -16.26
CA PRO A 501 9.39 1.79 -17.01
C PRO A 501 9.15 1.82 -18.52
N VAL A 502 10.19 1.46 -19.28
CA VAL A 502 10.13 1.34 -20.74
C VAL A 502 10.06 -0.13 -21.13
N SER A 503 9.10 -0.50 -22.00
CA SER A 503 9.04 -1.86 -22.55
C SER A 503 10.22 -2.11 -23.51
N PRO A 504 10.81 -3.32 -23.51
CA PRO A 504 11.78 -3.72 -24.54
C PRO A 504 11.21 -3.72 -25.97
N THR A 505 9.88 -3.78 -26.12
CA THR A 505 9.20 -3.75 -27.42
C THR A 505 8.78 -2.35 -27.86
N GLY A 506 8.92 -1.35 -26.98
CA GLY A 506 8.39 0.00 -27.20
C GLY A 506 6.88 0.14 -27.03
N MET A 507 6.16 -0.91 -26.59
CA MET A 507 4.73 -0.79 -26.29
C MET A 507 4.49 0.23 -25.16
N GLU A 508 3.41 0.98 -25.29
CA GLU A 508 2.91 1.83 -24.22
C GLU A 508 2.43 0.95 -23.06
N ILE A 509 2.72 1.39 -21.85
CA ILE A 509 2.23 0.76 -20.62
C ILE A 509 1.52 1.86 -19.83
N PRO A 510 0.21 2.03 -20.04
CA PRO A 510 -0.60 2.92 -19.21
C PRO A 510 -0.54 2.48 -17.75
N GLY A 511 -0.70 3.44 -16.84
CA GLY A 511 -0.60 3.19 -15.42
C GLY A 511 -0.60 4.46 -14.58
N TYR A 512 -0.59 4.28 -13.27
CA TYR A 512 -0.69 5.33 -12.27
C TYR A 512 0.63 5.45 -11.50
N TYR A 513 1.71 5.63 -12.26
CA TYR A 513 3.08 5.58 -11.77
C TYR A 513 3.41 6.75 -10.85
N ASN A 514 4.25 6.50 -9.85
CA ASN A 514 4.80 7.57 -9.01
C ASN A 514 5.72 8.49 -9.83
N LEU A 515 5.78 9.76 -9.43
CA LEU A 515 6.67 10.74 -10.03
C LEU A 515 8.13 10.26 -10.02
N SER A 516 8.85 10.49 -11.13
CA SER A 516 10.18 9.90 -11.33
C SER A 516 11.27 10.44 -10.40
N ASP A 517 11.05 11.54 -9.68
CA ASP A 517 12.05 12.25 -8.87
C ASP A 517 12.79 11.33 -7.87
N ARG A 518 12.06 10.51 -7.11
CA ARG A 518 12.67 9.53 -6.18
C ARG A 518 13.52 8.51 -6.92
N GLY A 519 13.02 7.97 -8.03
CA GLY A 519 13.74 7.04 -8.89
C GLY A 519 15.00 7.66 -9.51
N GLN A 520 14.92 8.92 -9.94
CA GLN A 520 16.06 9.68 -10.47
C GLN A 520 17.12 9.92 -9.39
N GLN A 521 16.71 10.24 -8.16
CA GLN A 521 17.61 10.43 -7.03
C GLN A 521 18.35 9.15 -6.65
N LEU A 522 17.63 8.02 -6.56
CA LEU A 522 18.22 6.70 -6.34
C LEU A 522 19.18 6.34 -7.48
N ASN A 523 18.75 6.50 -8.73
CA ASN A 523 19.57 6.21 -9.90
C ASN A 523 20.84 7.07 -9.95
N ARG A 524 20.76 8.36 -9.60
CA ARG A 524 21.93 9.26 -9.55
C ARG A 524 22.98 8.74 -8.60
N GLN A 525 22.60 8.41 -7.36
CA GLN A 525 23.50 7.88 -6.34
C GLN A 525 24.02 6.49 -6.73
N LEU A 526 23.12 5.58 -7.13
CA LEU A 526 23.49 4.25 -7.59
C LEU A 526 24.38 4.28 -8.82
N SER A 527 24.34 5.29 -9.69
CA SER A 527 25.20 5.36 -10.88
C SER A 527 26.64 5.78 -10.58
N ASP A 528 26.92 6.31 -9.39
CA ASP A 528 28.26 6.77 -9.02
C ASP A 528 29.25 5.60 -8.98
N LYS A 529 30.24 5.63 -9.88
CA LYS A 529 31.26 4.59 -10.01
C LYS A 529 32.36 4.70 -8.95
N SER A 530 32.46 5.82 -8.25
CA SER A 530 33.42 6.01 -7.15
C SER A 530 32.98 5.29 -5.87
N VAL A 531 31.68 5.01 -5.73
CA VAL A 531 31.12 4.27 -4.60
C VAL A 531 31.26 2.77 -4.83
N LYS A 532 31.95 2.11 -3.90
CA LYS A 532 31.88 0.65 -3.72
C LYS A 532 30.86 0.35 -2.62
N TRP A 533 29.79 -0.34 -2.99
CA TRP A 533 28.61 -0.52 -2.16
C TRP A 533 28.80 -1.60 -1.09
N ASP A 534 28.18 -1.38 0.06
CA ASP A 534 28.02 -2.28 1.19
C ASP A 534 26.70 -1.93 1.92
N ASN A 535 26.40 -2.61 3.02
CA ASN A 535 25.17 -2.35 3.78
C ASN A 535 25.14 -0.95 4.39
N ASP A 536 26.27 -0.39 4.83
CA ASP A 536 26.34 0.99 5.33
C ASP A 536 25.94 2.01 4.25
N ALA A 537 26.45 1.85 3.03
CA ALA A 537 26.10 2.70 1.90
C ALA A 537 24.63 2.51 1.48
N ASN A 538 24.12 1.27 1.49
CA ASN A 538 22.71 0.99 1.20
C ASN A 538 21.78 1.60 2.26
N GLN A 539 22.12 1.53 3.54
CA GLN A 539 21.35 2.11 4.63
C GLN A 539 21.25 3.64 4.46
N LYS A 540 22.37 4.31 4.17
CA LYS A 540 22.38 5.76 3.90
C LYS A 540 21.51 6.12 2.69
N LEU A 541 21.49 5.28 1.66
CA LEU A 541 20.64 5.47 0.49
C LEU A 541 19.15 5.30 0.84
N GLN A 542 18.76 4.26 1.59
CA GLN A 542 17.38 4.05 2.07
C GLN A 542 16.90 5.20 2.95
N LEU A 543 17.78 5.75 3.80
CA LEU A 543 17.46 6.83 4.73
C LEU A 543 17.58 8.24 4.13
N GLY A 544 17.89 8.37 2.83
CA GLY A 544 18.04 9.66 2.17
C GLY A 544 16.75 10.50 2.20
N THR A 545 16.87 11.78 2.54
CA THR A 545 15.74 12.71 2.73
C THR A 545 15.72 13.86 1.72
N THR A 546 16.46 13.76 0.62
CA THR A 546 16.60 14.85 -0.37
C THR A 546 15.90 14.52 -1.68
N THR A 547 15.19 15.50 -2.24
CA THR A 547 14.52 15.43 -3.53
C THR A 547 14.68 16.72 -4.32
N ALA A 548 14.62 16.64 -5.66
CA ALA A 548 14.60 17.83 -6.52
C ALA A 548 13.19 18.44 -6.68
N TYR A 549 12.15 17.76 -6.17
CA TYR A 549 10.75 18.14 -6.38
C TYR A 549 10.45 19.58 -5.93
N GLY A 550 10.69 19.88 -4.65
CA GLY A 550 10.44 21.19 -4.07
C GLY A 550 11.22 22.32 -4.74
N PRO A 551 12.56 22.20 -4.89
CA PRO A 551 13.35 23.18 -5.65
C PRO A 551 12.86 23.41 -7.09
N ARG A 552 12.47 22.35 -7.80
CA ARG A 552 11.95 22.45 -9.18
C ARG A 552 10.60 23.19 -9.23
N LEU A 553 9.70 22.92 -8.28
CA LEU A 553 8.41 23.58 -8.17
C LEU A 553 8.57 25.06 -7.80
N LEU A 554 9.46 25.38 -6.86
CA LEU A 554 9.71 26.75 -6.39
C LEU A 554 10.40 27.63 -7.44
N ALA A 555 11.29 27.08 -8.26
CA ALA A 555 12.10 27.85 -9.22
C ALA A 555 11.30 28.89 -10.05
N PRO A 556 10.18 28.56 -10.71
CA PRO A 556 9.38 29.53 -11.46
C PRO A 556 8.55 30.49 -10.58
N LEU A 557 8.36 30.19 -9.29
CA LEU A 557 7.58 30.96 -8.33
C LEU A 557 8.43 31.93 -7.49
N LEU A 558 9.73 31.67 -7.31
CA LEU A 558 10.62 32.51 -6.50
C LEU A 558 10.66 33.99 -6.93
N PRO A 559 10.72 34.34 -8.24
CA PRO A 559 10.62 35.76 -8.63
C PRO A 559 9.30 36.39 -8.22
N VAL A 560 8.19 35.66 -8.38
CA VAL A 560 6.85 36.11 -8.00
C VAL A 560 6.76 36.32 -6.48
N LEU A 561 7.26 35.37 -5.69
CA LEU A 561 7.31 35.46 -4.23
C LEU A 561 8.10 36.70 -3.77
N ARG A 562 9.26 36.98 -4.36
CA ARG A 562 10.06 38.18 -4.05
C ARG A 562 9.32 39.48 -4.35
N ASP A 563 8.47 39.50 -5.37
CA ASP A 563 7.70 40.68 -5.75
C ASP A 563 6.47 40.88 -4.85
N VAL A 564 5.80 39.81 -4.41
CA VAL A 564 4.52 39.90 -3.69
C VAL A 564 4.65 39.88 -2.16
N VAL A 565 5.77 39.41 -1.62
CA VAL A 565 6.04 39.37 -0.17
C VAL A 565 6.73 40.65 0.26
N SER A 566 6.07 41.45 1.12
CA SER A 566 6.59 42.75 1.56
C SER A 566 7.19 42.76 2.97
N ASP A 567 6.87 41.78 3.81
CA ASP A 567 7.37 41.72 5.19
C ASP A 567 8.86 41.28 5.19
N PRO A 568 9.78 42.05 5.81
CA PRO A 568 11.21 41.73 5.80
C PRO A 568 11.58 40.41 6.49
N ALA A 569 10.80 39.94 7.46
CA ALA A 569 11.04 38.65 8.10
C ALA A 569 10.56 37.50 7.21
N GLU A 570 9.42 37.66 6.53
CA GLU A 570 8.92 36.67 5.58
C GLU A 570 9.81 36.58 4.32
N LEU A 571 10.36 37.70 3.84
CA LEU A 571 11.33 37.71 2.74
C LEU A 571 12.59 36.88 3.08
N LYS A 572 13.02 36.85 4.35
CA LYS A 572 14.13 35.95 4.75
C LYS A 572 13.75 34.48 4.60
N LEU A 573 12.49 34.10 4.83
CA LEU A 573 12.02 32.73 4.56
C LEU A 573 12.02 32.42 3.07
N VAL A 574 11.61 33.37 2.22
CA VAL A 574 11.68 33.23 0.76
C VAL A 574 13.12 32.99 0.30
N GLU A 575 14.09 33.76 0.82
CA GLU A 575 15.50 33.54 0.46
C GLU A 575 16.08 32.24 1.04
N GLN A 576 15.61 31.78 2.20
CA GLN A 576 15.94 30.45 2.70
C GLN A 576 15.40 29.35 1.78
N LEU A 577 14.15 29.46 1.31
CA LEU A 577 13.58 28.54 0.32
C LEU A 577 14.35 28.57 -1.00
N ALA A 578 14.83 29.74 -1.43
CA ALA A 578 15.63 29.87 -2.65
C ALA A 578 16.99 29.13 -2.57
N GLN A 579 17.52 28.93 -1.35
CA GLN A 579 18.77 28.23 -1.09
C GLN A 579 18.56 26.77 -0.63
N TRP A 580 17.30 26.37 -0.40
CA TRP A 580 16.98 25.07 0.15
C TRP A 580 17.34 23.95 -0.83
N PRO A 581 18.15 22.95 -0.43
CA PRO A 581 18.55 21.87 -1.31
C PRO A 581 17.46 20.82 -1.53
N GLY A 582 16.27 20.97 -0.92
CA GLY A 582 15.18 20.00 -1.03
C GLY A 582 15.27 18.86 -0.03
N ASP A 583 15.87 19.07 1.15
CA ASP A 583 16.05 18.08 2.20
C ASP A 583 15.03 18.20 3.37
N TYR A 584 14.73 17.05 3.98
CA TYR A 584 13.73 16.89 5.03
C TYR A 584 14.27 16.30 6.36
N PRO A 585 15.36 16.84 6.96
CA PRO A 585 15.71 16.51 8.34
C PRO A 585 14.70 17.11 9.33
N LEU A 586 14.64 16.57 10.55
CA LEU A 586 13.71 17.01 11.61
C LEU A 586 13.77 18.52 11.90
N SER A 587 14.95 19.14 11.75
CA SER A 587 15.19 20.56 12.00
C SER A 587 14.85 21.49 10.82
N SER A 588 14.41 20.97 9.67
CA SER A 588 14.21 21.76 8.45
C SER A 588 13.03 22.73 8.59
N ILE A 589 13.33 24.03 8.57
CA ILE A 589 12.31 25.09 8.49
C ILE A 589 11.79 25.23 7.06
N SER A 590 12.68 25.14 6.07
CA SER A 590 12.33 25.26 4.65
C SER A 590 11.34 24.17 4.21
N ALA A 591 11.49 22.93 4.69
CA ALA A 591 10.51 21.87 4.44
C ALA A 591 9.11 22.22 4.97
N THR A 592 9.01 22.72 6.21
CA THR A 592 7.75 23.16 6.80
C THR A 592 7.09 24.28 5.99
N VAL A 593 7.85 25.32 5.64
CA VAL A 593 7.31 26.45 4.87
C VAL A 593 6.90 26.00 3.47
N PHE A 594 7.73 25.19 2.80
CA PHE A 594 7.43 24.66 1.46
C PHE A 594 6.16 23.82 1.46
N ASN A 595 6.00 22.86 2.38
CA ASN A 595 4.83 21.99 2.40
C ASN A 595 3.53 22.75 2.71
N GLN A 596 3.58 23.76 3.59
CA GLN A 596 2.39 24.60 3.82
C GLN A 596 2.08 25.48 2.60
N PHE A 597 3.10 26.01 1.93
CA PHE A 597 2.93 26.77 0.69
C PHE A 597 2.39 25.90 -0.44
N LEU A 598 2.86 24.67 -0.56
CA LEU A 598 2.40 23.69 -1.54
C LEU A 598 0.89 23.44 -1.41
N PHE A 599 0.40 23.16 -0.19
CA PHE A 599 -1.02 22.95 0.03
C PHE A 599 -1.85 24.20 -0.29
N ASN A 600 -1.45 25.37 0.21
CA ASN A 600 -2.23 26.59 -0.01
C ASN A 600 -2.18 27.07 -1.46
N LEU A 601 -1.09 26.81 -2.18
CA LEU A 601 -1.02 27.07 -3.62
C LEU A 601 -1.96 26.13 -4.38
N THR A 602 -2.00 24.85 -4.00
CA THR A 602 -2.90 23.85 -4.58
C THR A 602 -4.36 24.24 -4.34
N ASP A 603 -4.72 24.61 -3.11
CA ASP A 603 -6.06 25.07 -2.74
C ASP A 603 -6.47 26.32 -3.51
N ALA A 604 -5.60 27.34 -3.55
CA ALA A 604 -5.88 28.60 -4.23
C ALA A 604 -5.92 28.51 -5.77
N THR A 605 -5.52 27.38 -6.38
CA THR A 605 -5.49 27.20 -7.84
C THR A 605 -6.43 26.14 -8.39
N LEU A 606 -6.78 25.11 -7.62
CA LEU A 606 -7.53 23.96 -8.14
C LEU A 606 -8.89 23.78 -7.46
N HIS A 607 -9.12 24.38 -6.30
CA HIS A 607 -10.31 24.09 -5.50
C HIS A 607 -11.58 24.72 -6.10
N ASP A 608 -11.53 25.91 -6.68
CA ASP A 608 -12.74 26.55 -7.19
C ASP A 608 -13.33 25.85 -8.42
N GLU A 609 -12.51 25.33 -9.35
CA GLU A 609 -13.05 24.58 -10.48
C GLU A 609 -13.43 23.14 -10.17
N LEU A 610 -12.75 22.50 -9.21
CA LEU A 610 -13.06 21.11 -8.81
C LEU A 610 -14.18 21.03 -7.78
N GLY A 611 -14.36 22.09 -6.99
CA GLY A 611 -15.16 22.05 -5.78
C GLY A 611 -14.57 21.11 -4.72
N ASN A 612 -15.13 21.16 -3.51
CA ASN A 612 -14.63 20.43 -2.35
C ASN A 612 -14.43 18.93 -2.62
N ASP A 613 -15.39 18.31 -3.31
CA ASP A 613 -15.40 16.86 -3.40
C ASP A 613 -14.34 16.32 -4.38
N PHE A 614 -14.18 16.91 -5.58
CA PHE A 614 -13.13 16.45 -6.52
C PHE A 614 -11.75 16.97 -6.13
N PHE A 615 -11.67 18.10 -5.43
CA PHE A 615 -10.42 18.59 -4.86
C PHE A 615 -9.86 17.59 -3.84
N GLU A 616 -10.69 17.12 -2.91
CA GLU A 616 -10.28 16.09 -1.94
C GLU A 616 -9.85 14.78 -2.62
N THR A 617 -10.54 14.38 -3.70
CA THR A 617 -10.15 13.23 -4.53
C THR A 617 -8.80 13.48 -5.19
N LEU A 618 -8.57 14.64 -5.82
CA LEU A 618 -7.29 14.98 -6.45
C LEU A 618 -6.12 14.86 -5.47
N LEU A 619 -6.26 15.37 -4.24
CA LEU A 619 -5.24 15.28 -3.18
C LEU A 619 -4.87 13.85 -2.79
N SER A 620 -5.67 12.85 -3.18
CA SER A 620 -5.43 11.41 -2.95
C SER A 620 -4.84 10.67 -4.17
N THR A 621 -4.60 11.37 -5.28
CA THR A 621 -4.09 10.77 -6.52
C THR A 621 -2.62 11.09 -6.77
N ARG A 622 -1.92 10.27 -7.58
CA ARG A 622 -0.53 10.53 -7.99
C ARG A 622 -0.40 11.57 -9.10
N VAL A 623 -1.50 11.90 -9.79
CA VAL A 623 -1.45 12.87 -10.90
C VAL A 623 -1.19 14.30 -10.41
N ILE A 624 -1.48 14.59 -9.14
CA ILE A 624 -1.16 15.89 -8.53
C ILE A 624 0.35 16.15 -8.46
N ASP A 625 1.16 15.11 -8.23
CA ASP A 625 2.62 15.22 -8.11
C ASP A 625 3.24 15.70 -9.43
N ALA A 626 2.68 15.27 -10.57
CA ALA A 626 3.07 15.77 -11.88
C ALA A 626 2.47 17.17 -12.16
N ALA A 627 1.24 17.41 -11.70
CA ALA A 627 0.48 18.62 -11.95
C ALA A 627 1.13 19.89 -11.38
N LEU A 628 1.56 19.87 -10.12
CA LEU A 628 1.97 21.09 -9.42
C LEU A 628 3.25 21.74 -10.00
N PRO A 629 4.33 20.99 -10.30
CA PRO A 629 5.49 21.58 -10.97
C PRO A 629 5.17 22.14 -12.37
N ARG A 630 4.25 21.50 -13.10
CA ARG A 630 3.82 21.94 -14.44
C ARG A 630 2.97 23.20 -14.38
N LEU A 631 2.07 23.28 -13.40
CA LEU A 631 1.29 24.46 -13.11
C LEU A 631 2.21 25.64 -12.76
N ALA A 632 3.15 25.44 -11.83
CA ALA A 632 4.11 26.45 -11.42
C ALA A 632 4.91 27.04 -12.61
N ALA A 633 5.31 26.18 -13.55
CA ALA A 633 6.02 26.56 -14.78
C ALA A 633 5.14 27.22 -15.86
N SER A 634 3.81 27.04 -15.80
CA SER A 634 2.86 27.51 -16.82
C SER A 634 2.17 28.80 -16.37
N ALA A 635 2.81 29.95 -16.62
CA ALA A 635 2.29 31.25 -16.17
C ALA A 635 0.91 31.61 -16.75
N ASP A 636 0.58 31.09 -17.94
CA ASP A 636 -0.69 31.34 -18.65
C ASP A 636 -1.73 30.22 -18.42
N SER A 637 -1.51 29.34 -17.44
CA SER A 637 -2.45 28.25 -17.11
C SER A 637 -3.84 28.80 -16.77
N PRO A 638 -4.93 28.15 -17.21
CA PRO A 638 -6.28 28.58 -16.83
C PRO A 638 -6.57 28.40 -15.33
N TRP A 639 -5.85 27.50 -14.65
CA TRP A 639 -5.91 27.24 -13.20
C TRP A 639 -5.43 28.41 -12.30
N TRP A 640 -4.97 29.53 -12.88
CA TRP A 640 -4.63 30.72 -12.08
C TRP A 640 -5.83 31.64 -11.83
N ASP A 641 -6.93 31.45 -12.58
CA ASP A 641 -8.14 32.27 -12.54
C ASP A 641 -9.13 31.71 -11.51
N ASN A 642 -9.54 32.51 -10.52
CA ASN A 642 -10.57 32.08 -9.58
C ASN A 642 -11.95 32.43 -10.14
N ARG A 643 -12.69 31.40 -10.57
CA ARG A 643 -14.01 31.57 -11.20
C ARG A 643 -15.09 32.14 -10.28
N ASN A 644 -14.82 32.22 -8.97
CA ASN A 644 -15.73 32.81 -7.99
C ASN A 644 -15.55 34.33 -7.84
N THR A 645 -14.59 34.95 -8.52
CA THR A 645 -14.39 36.40 -8.45
C THR A 645 -14.77 37.10 -9.77
N PRO A 646 -15.11 38.40 -9.74
CA PRO A 646 -15.46 39.13 -10.96
C PRO A 646 -14.27 39.44 -11.88
N ALA A 647 -13.04 39.41 -11.36
CA ALA A 647 -11.84 39.83 -12.07
C ALA A 647 -10.85 38.69 -12.11
N ARG A 648 -10.38 38.35 -13.31
CA ARG A 648 -9.43 37.26 -13.51
C ARG A 648 -8.11 37.52 -12.76
N GLU A 649 -7.82 36.67 -11.78
CA GLU A 649 -6.57 36.68 -11.05
C GLU A 649 -5.39 36.30 -11.95
N THR A 650 -4.22 36.85 -11.61
CA THR A 650 -2.95 36.44 -12.19
C THR A 650 -2.26 35.45 -11.27
N ARG A 651 -1.25 34.74 -11.81
CA ARG A 651 -0.34 33.91 -10.99
C ARG A 651 0.24 34.66 -9.79
N ALA A 652 0.50 35.97 -9.91
CA ALA A 652 1.03 36.77 -8.81
C ALA A 652 0.00 36.96 -7.68
N ASP A 653 -1.27 37.20 -8.03
CA ASP A 653 -2.35 37.35 -7.06
C ASP A 653 -2.56 36.04 -6.29
N THR A 654 -2.63 34.90 -6.98
CA THR A 654 -2.83 33.58 -6.37
C THR A 654 -1.65 33.16 -5.49
N VAL A 655 -0.41 33.36 -5.95
CA VAL A 655 0.80 33.08 -5.14
C VAL A 655 0.83 33.92 -3.87
N LYS A 656 0.43 35.19 -3.95
CA LYS A 656 0.33 36.08 -2.79
C LYS A 656 -0.68 35.57 -1.77
N VAL A 657 -1.88 35.20 -2.22
CA VAL A 657 -2.95 34.65 -1.38
C VAL A 657 -2.47 33.36 -0.69
N ALA A 658 -1.88 32.45 -1.45
CA ALA A 658 -1.34 31.20 -0.93
C ALA A 658 -0.28 31.44 0.16
N TRP A 659 0.71 32.30 -0.12
CA TRP A 659 1.77 32.63 0.84
C TRP A 659 1.23 33.23 2.14
N GLN A 660 0.32 34.21 2.05
CA GLN A 660 -0.29 34.84 3.22
C GLN A 660 -1.05 33.83 4.08
N ALA A 661 -1.83 32.95 3.44
CA ALA A 661 -2.51 31.87 4.13
C ALA A 661 -1.50 30.91 4.80
N SER A 662 -0.35 30.65 4.17
CA SER A 662 0.64 29.70 4.70
C SER A 662 1.30 30.23 5.96
N ILE A 663 1.72 31.49 5.93
CA ILE A 663 2.32 32.15 7.09
C ILE A 663 1.30 32.29 8.23
N ALA A 664 0.05 32.66 7.92
CA ALA A 664 -1.00 32.73 8.92
C ALA A 664 -1.21 31.38 9.62
N HIS A 665 -1.34 30.29 8.85
CA HIS A 665 -1.53 28.95 9.38
C HIS A 665 -0.35 28.49 10.25
N LEU A 666 0.89 28.65 9.77
CA LEU A 666 2.07 28.26 10.55
C LEU A 666 2.22 29.09 11.83
N LYS A 667 1.88 30.39 11.83
CA LYS A 667 1.85 31.20 13.05
C LYS A 667 0.81 30.69 14.06
N THR A 668 -0.33 30.18 13.59
CA THR A 668 -1.36 29.57 14.46
C THR A 668 -0.90 28.24 15.05
N VAL A 669 -0.25 27.38 14.26
CA VAL A 669 0.14 26.02 14.69
C VAL A 669 1.43 26.02 15.52
N LEU A 670 2.43 26.80 15.12
CA LEU A 670 3.79 26.75 15.67
C LEU A 670 4.21 28.05 16.40
N GLY A 671 3.33 29.05 16.43
CA GLY A 671 3.61 30.35 17.01
C GLY A 671 4.38 31.29 16.07
N PRO A 672 4.60 32.55 16.51
CA PRO A 672 5.14 33.61 15.66
C PRO A 672 6.66 33.53 15.41
N ASP A 673 7.38 32.72 16.18
CA ASP A 673 8.83 32.56 16.03
C ASP A 673 9.17 31.51 14.96
N PHE A 674 9.69 31.96 13.82
CA PHE A 674 10.04 31.11 12.69
C PHE A 674 11.11 30.06 13.04
N ALA A 675 11.93 30.27 14.08
CA ALA A 675 12.91 29.28 14.53
C ALA A 675 12.26 28.00 15.11
N GLN A 676 10.98 28.07 15.52
CA GLN A 676 10.21 26.93 16.02
C GLN A 676 9.56 26.11 14.90
N TRP A 677 9.65 26.55 13.64
CA TRP A 677 8.95 25.92 12.52
C TRP A 677 9.64 24.65 11.98
N GLN A 678 10.19 23.85 12.88
CA GLN A 678 10.96 22.65 12.56
C GLN A 678 10.03 21.53 12.06
N TRP A 679 10.43 20.87 10.97
CA TRP A 679 9.69 19.78 10.32
C TRP A 679 9.17 18.73 11.31
N GLY A 680 10.01 18.24 12.22
CA GLY A 680 9.66 17.19 13.18
C GLY A 680 8.51 17.56 14.13
N LYS A 681 8.20 18.85 14.33
CA LYS A 681 7.09 19.31 15.18
C LYS A 681 5.71 19.13 14.55
N VAL A 682 5.67 19.05 13.23
CA VAL A 682 4.43 18.95 12.46
C VAL A 682 4.37 17.69 11.61
N HIS A 683 5.50 17.03 11.35
CA HIS A 683 5.56 15.76 10.64
C HIS A 683 5.88 14.63 11.61
N THR A 684 4.84 13.93 12.05
CA THR A 684 4.94 12.92 13.11
C THR A 684 4.29 11.59 12.73
N LEU A 685 4.88 10.50 13.18
CA LEU A 685 4.42 9.14 12.95
C LEU A 685 3.73 8.59 14.19
N THR A 686 2.45 8.23 14.04
CA THR A 686 1.71 7.44 15.02
C THR A 686 1.20 6.18 14.33
N HIS A 687 1.57 5.02 14.85
CA HIS A 687 1.05 3.75 14.35
C HIS A 687 -0.34 3.51 14.97
N GLY A 688 -1.37 3.49 14.11
CA GLY A 688 -2.75 3.33 14.54
C GLY A 688 -3.18 1.87 14.64
N HIS A 689 -3.90 1.53 15.72
CA HIS A 689 -4.64 0.28 15.84
C HIS A 689 -6.13 0.51 15.52
N PRO A 690 -6.87 -0.43 14.91
CA PRO A 690 -8.30 -0.24 14.60
C PRO A 690 -9.17 0.18 15.80
N LEU A 691 -8.94 -0.41 16.99
CA LEU A 691 -9.64 0.02 18.22
C LEU A 691 -9.19 1.40 18.72
N GLY A 692 -7.95 1.80 18.39
CA GLY A 692 -7.39 3.11 18.75
C GLY A 692 -7.96 4.27 17.93
N ALA A 693 -8.83 4.01 16.94
CA ALA A 693 -9.59 5.04 16.26
C ALA A 693 -10.59 5.77 17.17
N GLN A 694 -10.98 5.16 18.31
CA GLN A 694 -11.91 5.73 19.28
C GLN A 694 -11.15 6.24 20.52
N LYS A 695 -11.33 7.51 20.88
CA LYS A 695 -10.75 8.06 22.12
C LYS A 695 -11.56 7.58 23.36
N PRO A 696 -10.91 7.22 24.48
CA PRO A 696 -9.48 7.30 24.78
C PRO A 696 -8.68 6.00 24.50
N LEU A 697 -9.19 5.06 23.69
CA LEU A 697 -8.50 3.80 23.37
C LEU A 697 -7.23 4.04 22.55
N ASP A 698 -7.14 5.17 21.83
CA ASP A 698 -5.93 5.64 21.16
C ASP A 698 -4.69 5.59 22.07
N ARG A 699 -4.85 5.91 23.36
CA ARG A 699 -3.74 5.92 24.33
C ARG A 699 -3.28 4.54 24.80
N ILE A 700 -4.04 3.50 24.49
CA ILE A 700 -3.77 2.13 24.90
C ILE A 700 -3.18 1.33 23.74
N PHE A 701 -3.74 1.52 22.54
CA PHE A 701 -3.43 0.68 21.40
C PHE A 701 -2.51 1.34 20.36
N ASN A 702 -2.47 2.67 20.25
CA ASN A 702 -1.60 3.33 19.28
C ASN A 702 -0.18 3.48 19.83
N VAL A 703 0.80 3.49 18.94
CA VAL A 703 2.23 3.65 19.27
C VAL A 703 2.74 4.96 18.66
N GLY A 704 3.38 5.81 19.47
CA GLY A 704 3.81 7.16 19.10
C GLY A 704 2.99 8.28 19.79
N PRO A 705 3.06 9.54 19.32
CA PRO A 705 3.73 10.01 18.11
C PRO A 705 5.25 10.09 18.22
N PHE A 706 5.95 9.95 17.09
CA PHE A 706 7.38 10.19 16.94
C PHE A 706 7.65 11.27 15.88
N ASP A 707 8.63 12.15 16.12
CA ASP A 707 9.09 13.13 15.12
C ASP A 707 9.71 12.36 13.93
N ALA A 708 9.25 12.61 12.70
CA ALA A 708 9.60 11.81 11.53
C ALA A 708 10.37 12.61 10.46
N PRO A 709 11.58 12.20 10.03
CA PRO A 709 12.26 12.82 8.91
C PRO A 709 11.68 12.36 7.56
N GLY A 710 12.16 12.91 6.44
CA GLY A 710 11.71 12.50 5.12
C GLY A 710 10.33 13.04 4.74
N THR A 711 9.86 12.64 3.57
CA THR A 711 8.58 13.05 2.98
C THR A 711 8.20 12.14 1.80
N HIS A 712 7.19 12.52 1.01
CA HIS A 712 6.65 11.75 -0.10
C HIS A 712 7.61 11.42 -1.25
N GLU A 713 8.43 12.38 -1.69
CA GLU A 713 9.22 12.28 -2.93
C GLU A 713 10.67 11.84 -2.71
N VAL A 714 11.03 11.38 -1.49
CA VAL A 714 12.41 11.03 -1.10
C VAL A 714 12.57 9.50 -0.90
N PRO A 715 13.80 8.96 -0.92
CA PRO A 715 14.04 7.55 -0.60
C PRO A 715 13.43 7.10 0.74
N ASN A 716 13.68 7.85 1.83
CA ASN A 716 13.06 7.61 3.14
C ASN A 716 11.62 8.16 3.15
N ASN A 717 10.75 7.45 2.45
CA ASN A 717 9.40 7.91 2.14
C ASN A 717 8.47 7.79 3.36
N LEU A 718 8.57 8.71 4.30
CA LEU A 718 7.61 8.87 5.38
C LEU A 718 6.59 9.90 4.92
N SER A 719 5.49 9.42 4.32
CA SER A 719 4.52 10.24 3.61
C SER A 719 3.37 10.71 4.49
N ALA A 720 2.96 11.95 4.25
CA ALA A 720 1.72 12.53 4.72
C ALA A 720 0.86 13.00 3.52
N ARG A 721 -0.45 13.14 3.74
CA ARG A 721 -1.36 13.72 2.74
C ARG A 721 -0.97 15.18 2.47
N ILE A 722 -1.10 15.64 1.23
CA ILE A 722 -1.04 17.07 0.91
C ILE A 722 -2.22 17.75 1.63
N GLY A 723 -1.90 18.64 2.57
CA GLY A 723 -2.87 19.25 3.48
C GLY A 723 -2.20 20.34 4.32
N PRO A 724 -2.94 21.05 5.17
CA PRO A 724 -2.36 22.01 6.10
C PRO A 724 -1.68 21.29 7.27
N ALA A 725 -0.64 21.89 7.86
CA ALA A 725 0.03 21.34 9.04
C ALA A 725 -0.96 21.19 10.24
N PRO A 726 -0.79 20.19 11.13
CA PRO A 726 0.25 19.16 11.11
C PRO A 726 0.02 18.07 10.05
N TRP A 727 1.11 17.44 9.63
CA TRP A 727 1.21 16.39 8.63
C TRP A 727 1.47 15.02 9.28
N PRO A 728 0.44 14.30 9.73
CA PRO A 728 0.63 12.95 10.25
C PRO A 728 1.14 12.03 9.15
N VAL A 729 2.23 11.32 9.44
CA VAL A 729 2.75 10.25 8.58
C VAL A 729 1.75 9.11 8.61
N THR A 730 1.25 8.75 7.43
CA THR A 730 0.25 7.68 7.28
C THR A 730 0.83 6.43 6.64
N TYR A 731 1.85 6.56 5.80
CA TYR A 731 2.50 5.42 5.16
C TYR A 731 4.00 5.65 4.93
N GLY A 732 4.74 4.55 4.78
CA GLY A 732 6.16 4.57 4.47
C GLY A 732 6.76 3.17 4.51
N PRO A 733 8.10 3.02 4.63
CA PRO A 733 8.78 1.73 4.72
C PRO A 733 8.16 0.76 5.74
N SER A 734 7.35 -0.17 5.25
CA SER A 734 6.64 -1.16 6.08
C SER A 734 7.56 -2.24 6.65
N THR A 735 8.76 -2.34 6.10
CA THR A 735 9.97 -2.98 6.64
C THR A 735 11.15 -2.37 5.89
N ARG A 736 12.37 -2.45 6.42
CA ARG A 736 13.60 -2.13 5.66
C ARG A 736 14.53 -3.33 5.70
N ARG A 737 15.05 -3.74 4.54
CA ARG A 737 15.88 -4.95 4.40
C ARG A 737 17.14 -4.68 3.59
N LEU A 738 18.29 -5.12 4.09
CA LEU A 738 19.60 -5.06 3.43
C LEU A 738 20.30 -6.42 3.52
N ILE A 739 20.69 -6.97 2.38
CA ILE A 739 21.31 -8.30 2.27
C ILE A 739 22.58 -8.18 1.43
N ASP A 740 23.71 -8.62 1.98
CA ASP A 740 24.95 -8.87 1.23
C ASP A 740 25.10 -10.36 1.03
N PHE A 741 25.12 -10.84 -0.22
CA PHE A 741 25.24 -12.28 -0.48
C PHE A 741 26.66 -12.84 -0.27
N ALA A 742 27.61 -12.03 0.21
CA ALA A 742 28.83 -12.55 0.85
C ALA A 742 28.57 -13.04 2.28
N ASP A 743 27.57 -12.48 2.95
CA ASP A 743 27.18 -12.82 4.31
C ASP A 743 25.65 -12.64 4.52
N PRO A 744 24.83 -13.44 3.83
CA PRO A 744 23.37 -13.29 3.89
C PRO A 744 22.79 -13.69 5.25
N ALA A 745 23.56 -14.42 6.08
CA ALA A 745 23.15 -14.83 7.42
C ALA A 745 23.05 -13.62 8.39
N HIS A 746 23.85 -12.58 8.16
CA HIS A 746 23.86 -11.34 8.96
C HIS A 746 23.13 -10.20 8.22
N SER A 747 22.03 -10.51 7.52
CA SER A 747 21.23 -9.49 6.86
C SER A 747 20.59 -8.54 7.88
N LEU A 748 20.29 -7.31 7.46
CA LEU A 748 19.68 -6.29 8.31
C LEU A 748 18.21 -6.12 7.97
N THR A 749 17.35 -6.12 8.98
CA THR A 749 15.89 -6.02 8.89
C THR A 749 15.33 -5.14 10.01
N ILE A 750 14.18 -4.50 9.80
CA ILE A 750 13.42 -3.87 10.89
C ILE A 750 11.95 -3.72 10.49
N ASN A 751 11.05 -3.89 11.45
CA ASN A 751 9.62 -3.56 11.32
C ASN A 751 9.31 -2.18 11.93
N PRO A 752 8.28 -1.46 11.45
CA PRO A 752 7.91 -0.13 11.96
C PRO A 752 7.41 -0.11 13.41
N VAL A 753 6.91 -1.25 13.88
CA VAL A 753 6.57 -1.54 15.27
C VAL A 753 7.05 -2.97 15.55
N GLY A 754 6.61 -3.59 16.63
CA GLY A 754 7.05 -4.94 16.95
C GLY A 754 6.44 -6.06 16.09
N GLN A 755 6.83 -7.29 16.41
CA GLN A 755 6.42 -8.53 15.75
C GLN A 755 5.00 -8.97 16.13
N SER A 756 4.51 -8.59 17.30
CA SER A 756 3.22 -9.03 17.88
C SER A 756 2.10 -8.02 17.67
N GLY A 757 0.90 -8.50 17.41
CA GLY A 757 -0.33 -7.71 17.45
C GLY A 757 -1.10 -7.84 18.76
N VAL A 758 -0.57 -8.55 19.75
CA VAL A 758 -1.25 -8.76 21.04
C VAL A 758 -0.94 -7.57 21.97
N PRO A 759 -1.96 -6.83 22.45
CA PRO A 759 -1.74 -5.71 23.36
C PRO A 759 -0.98 -6.11 24.63
N PHE A 760 -0.06 -5.25 25.04
CA PHE A 760 0.85 -5.43 26.19
C PHE A 760 1.87 -6.57 26.07
N ASP A 761 1.97 -7.23 24.92
CA ASP A 761 3.09 -8.14 24.63
C ASP A 761 4.41 -7.36 24.53
N SER A 762 5.52 -7.95 24.96
CA SER A 762 6.83 -7.31 24.91
C SER A 762 7.28 -6.95 23.50
N HIS A 763 6.71 -7.59 22.47
CA HIS A 763 7.03 -7.35 21.06
C HIS A 763 5.88 -6.61 20.33
N TYR A 764 5.07 -5.83 21.04
CA TYR A 764 4.03 -5.00 20.43
C TYR A 764 4.62 -3.75 19.75
N GLU A 765 5.57 -3.09 20.41
CA GLU A 765 6.13 -1.79 20.00
C GLU A 765 7.66 -1.69 20.08
N ASP A 766 8.35 -2.79 20.37
CA ASP A 766 9.78 -2.87 20.72
C ASP A 766 10.77 -2.40 19.63
N GLN A 767 10.29 -2.19 18.40
CA GLN A 767 11.10 -1.68 17.28
C GLN A 767 10.73 -0.24 16.87
N ALA A 768 9.67 0.36 17.43
CA ALA A 768 9.08 1.59 16.86
C ALA A 768 10.00 2.81 16.90
N GLU A 769 10.64 3.07 18.05
CA GLU A 769 11.60 4.17 18.20
C GLU A 769 12.84 3.93 17.34
N ALA A 770 13.40 2.71 17.38
CA ALA A 770 14.54 2.34 16.56
C ALA A 770 14.28 2.52 15.05
N TYR A 771 13.07 2.17 14.61
CA TYR A 771 12.67 2.29 13.21
C TYR A 771 12.63 3.74 12.72
N VAL A 772 12.02 4.65 13.49
CA VAL A 772 11.89 6.06 13.09
C VAL A 772 13.24 6.78 13.15
N GLU A 773 14.13 6.35 14.05
CA GLU A 773 15.52 6.81 14.14
C GLU A 773 16.43 6.26 13.01
N GLY A 774 15.91 5.34 12.19
CA GLY A 774 16.65 4.77 11.04
C GLY A 774 17.64 3.67 11.43
N MET A 775 17.44 3.02 12.57
CA MET A 775 18.20 1.84 12.99
C MET A 775 17.70 0.57 12.29
N TYR A 776 18.56 -0.45 12.25
CA TYR A 776 18.27 -1.76 11.67
C TYR A 776 18.72 -2.83 12.66
N MET A 777 18.05 -3.97 12.65
CA MET A 777 18.36 -5.12 13.49
C MET A 777 18.93 -6.24 12.62
N GLN A 778 19.86 -7.02 13.16
CA GLN A 778 20.35 -8.21 12.47
C GLN A 778 19.27 -9.28 12.45
N ALA A 779 19.02 -9.90 11.30
CA ALA A 779 18.27 -11.14 11.21
C ALA A 779 19.17 -12.30 11.66
N HIS A 780 18.68 -13.18 12.53
CA HIS A 780 19.41 -14.40 12.89
C HIS A 780 19.07 -15.50 11.90
N PHE A 781 20.10 -16.18 11.37
CA PHE A 781 19.87 -17.20 10.34
C PHE A 781 20.52 -18.54 10.69
N SER A 782 21.79 -18.56 11.07
CA SER A 782 22.48 -19.82 11.37
C SER A 782 21.96 -20.47 12.66
N ASP A 783 22.03 -21.80 12.79
CA ASP A 783 21.58 -22.50 14.00
C ASP A 783 22.34 -22.03 15.26
N GLU A 784 23.60 -21.62 15.10
CA GLU A 784 24.42 -21.04 16.17
C GLU A 784 23.87 -19.68 16.63
N GLU A 785 23.64 -18.74 15.71
CA GLU A 785 23.09 -17.41 16.03
C GLU A 785 21.68 -17.52 16.60
N VAL A 786 20.82 -18.34 15.98
CA VAL A 786 19.47 -18.58 16.46
C VAL A 786 19.52 -19.12 17.88
N THR A 787 20.40 -20.08 18.17
CA THR A 787 20.55 -20.63 19.52
C THR A 787 21.06 -19.58 20.51
N ALA A 788 22.05 -18.76 20.13
CA ALA A 788 22.63 -17.73 20.98
C ALA A 788 21.63 -16.61 21.34
N ASN A 789 20.70 -16.31 20.43
CA ASN A 789 19.73 -15.23 20.58
C ASN A 789 18.33 -15.71 21.01
N THR A 790 18.10 -17.02 21.10
CA THR A 790 16.85 -17.59 21.59
C THR A 790 16.54 -17.11 23.01
N ARG A 791 15.35 -16.53 23.21
CA ARG A 791 14.80 -16.16 24.52
C ARG A 791 13.78 -17.15 25.04
N SER A 792 13.07 -17.83 24.15
CA SER A 792 12.10 -18.87 24.51
C SER A 792 11.98 -19.94 23.44
N THR A 793 11.51 -21.13 23.82
CA THR A 793 11.35 -22.26 22.90
C THR A 793 10.02 -22.96 23.14
N LEU A 794 9.24 -23.08 22.07
CA LEU A 794 8.01 -23.85 21.99
C LEU A 794 8.26 -25.12 21.17
N LYS A 795 7.84 -26.27 21.68
CA LYS A 795 7.82 -27.53 20.92
C LYS A 795 6.39 -27.90 20.57
N LEU A 796 6.13 -28.11 19.29
CA LEU A 796 4.86 -28.62 18.79
C LEU A 796 5.01 -30.13 18.58
N LEU A 797 4.20 -30.91 19.28
CA LEU A 797 4.27 -32.36 19.29
C LEU A 797 3.07 -32.96 18.55
N PRO A 798 3.23 -34.09 17.85
CA PRO A 798 2.10 -34.80 17.27
C PRO A 798 1.07 -35.22 18.33
N ALA A 799 -0.21 -35.03 18.02
CA ALA A 799 -1.31 -35.66 18.75
C ALA A 799 -1.17 -37.19 18.67
N ARG A 800 -1.34 -37.86 19.82
CA ARG A 800 -1.27 -39.32 19.93
C ARG A 800 -2.54 -39.99 19.48
#